data_AF-A0A6E8VKT0-F1
#
_entry.id   AF-A0A6E8VKT0-F1
#
_cell.length_a   1.000
_cell.length_b   1.000
_cell.length_c   1.000
_cell.angle_alpha   90.00
_cell.angle_beta   90.00
_cell.angle_gamma   90.00
#
_symmetry.space_group_name_H-M   'P 1'
#
loop_
_entity.id
_entity.type
_entity.pdbx_description
1 polymer ?
#
loop_
_entity_poly.entity_id
_entity_poly.type
_entity_poly.pdbx_seq_one_letter_code
_entity_poly.pdbx_strand_id
1 'polypeptide(L)'
;MNARQDHIAVYTFVVFLFSFSLFCYGFFPLSFSPSTKANLDELPQGVGNASFSGVDYKPKISRAVLMVIDALRMDFVLQEENFQFLNQLLGDGKACLYRLQVHPPTVTMPRIKAMTSGAIPSFLDVILNLGSPEMKLDTFLYQMKQRQQKTVFYGDNTWTNMFPETFHRQGENSDSLYVNDFYKGDRNITKFLKLELEMYDWKLMILHYLGLDHIGHVEGPFSGKVPGKLKEMDKVIKTIYQTMDKWKQKYYTKPLLVITGDHGMRDSGGHGGSSHPETIVPVVIVSDQCAKSEETFLQIDLAPTMSILMGVAIPYASIGSVIDPALKMLHRREMLHALYYNTQRLVTKVELIINNKFTKSEWQNSFEEAKQLHQKFMKDAADISAYKRTVLLYTSVSKKLTQLLISSYIRYDILFIVIGMVMALFCAAIAVLQLLQDTNASVLTLQPKLFPSINCMLLSFLLLKLLSFEKQSSAEPSNCFHAVLVSLSVVYFTLWAILSHLLKSMQASLWTLLKSASLLSLFIWFGTSFHCVSLGSSSFVEEEHQTWYYLTSTIMILLTLKEVSVMNNTIGALSRHTKSDASLVEVCKEERNIFCAGSIAFLCIHVTVRRFNQTGDKWQHLPDVGDWLSKEEHKMWLSLTMLVGLCYLVYQICYMAGLLTTVLSLTASLLIYYYRAASGTVSIFGLSASNSAICLTIFWINLVEIFFIGFLPMMYRAIMGRTSQKRTGELFNNCIIIVALLSALLHKPHNVLLVGALLATSRFVAERIDRIADDKHCSILLKVITHYWLGKTFYFYQGNSNSLASIDLNAGYVGLNNFDMLRVGLFLTLHTFSGPILSFLLLLHHIFSDNERDVKHLPVVTNVRERMLTLTNVLITVPGSFFITVATVLRDHIFAWTVFSPKIIYEYFTVWLVLIQVMLVWLLLPKKSCASV
;
A
#
# COMPACT_ATOMS: atom_id res chain seq x y z
N MET A 1 28.18 -26.20 20.51
CA MET A 1 26.70 -26.24 20.42
C MET A 1 26.34 -26.93 19.13
N ASN A 2 25.38 -27.86 19.17
CA ASN A 2 24.88 -28.54 17.97
C ASN A 2 23.60 -27.83 17.51
N ALA A 3 23.63 -27.20 16.34
CA ALA A 3 22.49 -26.52 15.75
C ALA A 3 22.01 -27.28 14.51
N ARG A 4 20.71 -27.56 14.42
CA ARG A 4 20.13 -28.21 13.24
C ARG A 4 19.89 -27.19 12.13
N GLN A 5 20.02 -27.60 10.88
CA GLN A 5 19.85 -26.70 9.74
C GLN A 5 18.46 -26.07 9.66
N ASP A 6 17.40 -26.82 10.00
CA ASP A 6 16.02 -26.30 10.05
C ASP A 6 15.86 -25.20 11.12
N HIS A 7 16.49 -25.36 12.29
CA HIS A 7 16.49 -24.34 13.34
C HIS A 7 17.27 -23.09 12.90
N ILE A 8 18.40 -23.28 12.20
CA ILE A 8 19.19 -22.16 11.65
C ILE A 8 18.36 -21.40 10.61
N ALA A 9 17.63 -22.11 9.74
CA ALA A 9 16.77 -21.48 8.74
C ALA A 9 15.67 -20.63 9.40
N VAL A 10 14.95 -21.18 10.39
CA VAL A 10 13.91 -20.44 11.12
C VAL A 10 14.51 -19.25 11.88
N TYR A 11 15.64 -19.44 12.57
CA TYR A 11 16.34 -18.36 13.28
C TYR A 11 16.72 -17.23 12.32
N THR A 12 17.34 -17.58 11.19
CA THR A 12 17.80 -16.61 10.18
C THR A 12 16.63 -15.83 9.58
N PHE A 13 15.48 -16.48 9.37
CA PHE A 13 14.28 -15.81 8.88
C PHE A 13 13.70 -14.82 9.90
N VAL A 14 13.64 -15.21 11.18
CA VAL A 14 13.20 -14.31 12.27
C VAL A 14 14.15 -13.12 12.42
N VAL A 15 15.46 -13.36 12.34
CA VAL A 15 16.46 -12.28 12.38
C VAL A 15 16.35 -11.36 11.16
N PHE A 16 16.08 -11.90 9.97
CA PHE A 16 15.81 -11.10 8.78
C PHE A 16 14.58 -10.20 8.96
N LEU A 17 13.48 -10.72 9.50
CA LEU A 17 12.28 -9.91 9.79
C LEU A 17 12.60 -8.78 10.78
N PHE A 18 13.34 -9.07 11.84
CA PHE A 18 13.78 -8.06 12.80
C PHE A 18 14.70 -7.01 12.14
N SER A 19 15.65 -7.44 11.31
CA SER A 19 16.54 -6.58 10.54
C SER A 19 15.79 -5.69 9.55
N PHE A 20 14.77 -6.22 8.87
CA PHE A 20 13.90 -5.45 7.99
C PHE A 20 13.05 -4.45 8.79
N SER A 21 12.56 -4.83 9.96
CA SER A 21 11.86 -3.91 10.88
C SER A 21 12.75 -2.73 11.28
N LEU A 22 14.03 -3.01 11.59
CA LEU A 22 15.03 -1.99 11.92
C LEU A 22 15.33 -1.06 10.72
N PHE A 23 15.47 -1.64 9.53
CA PHE A 23 15.59 -0.88 8.30
C PHE A 23 14.38 0.03 8.08
N CYS A 24 13.15 -0.48 8.18
CA CYS A 24 11.93 0.31 8.03
C CYS A 24 11.86 1.45 9.06
N TYR A 25 12.24 1.20 10.31
CA TYR A 25 12.29 2.21 11.36
C TYR A 25 13.25 3.37 11.01
N GLY A 26 14.40 3.07 10.41
CA GLY A 26 15.34 4.10 9.98
C GLY A 26 15.01 4.75 8.64
N PHE A 27 14.46 3.98 7.70
CA PHE A 27 14.15 4.40 6.34
C PHE A 27 12.91 5.28 6.28
N PHE A 28 11.87 4.97 7.02
CA PHE A 28 10.70 5.83 7.06
C PHE A 28 10.85 6.86 8.18
N PRO A 29 11.03 8.15 7.85
CA PRO A 29 11.18 9.19 8.85
C PRO A 29 9.89 9.26 9.67
N LEU A 30 9.98 9.07 10.99
CA LEU A 30 8.95 9.56 11.89
C LEU A 30 8.93 11.08 11.70
N SER A 31 7.77 11.65 11.32
CA SER A 31 7.68 13.11 11.19
C SER A 31 7.95 13.72 12.57
N PHE A 32 9.19 14.16 12.81
CA PHE A 32 9.55 14.95 13.98
C PHE A 32 9.06 16.37 13.74
N SER A 33 7.75 16.54 13.76
CA SER A 33 7.14 17.86 13.84
C SER A 33 7.03 18.18 15.33
N PRO A 34 7.79 19.16 15.84
CA PRO A 34 7.82 19.46 17.26
C PRO A 34 6.42 19.84 17.74
N SER A 35 6.08 19.46 18.99
CA SER A 35 4.82 19.82 19.63
C SER A 35 4.73 21.31 19.97
N THR A 36 5.78 22.09 19.69
CA THR A 36 5.83 23.54 19.80
C THR A 36 4.65 24.16 19.08
N LYS A 37 3.96 25.07 19.76
CA LYS A 37 2.84 25.84 19.22
C LYS A 37 3.29 27.26 18.96
N ALA A 38 2.80 27.86 17.88
CA ALA A 38 3.03 29.26 17.57
C ALA A 38 2.24 30.15 18.55
N ASN A 39 2.73 31.37 18.75
CA ASN A 39 2.01 32.42 19.47
C ASN A 39 1.95 33.68 18.59
N LEU A 40 0.86 34.45 18.71
CA LEU A 40 0.68 35.75 18.05
C LEU A 40 1.68 36.81 18.58
N ASP A 41 2.19 36.65 19.79
CA ASP A 41 3.24 37.53 20.33
C ASP A 41 4.55 37.45 19.53
N GLU A 42 4.73 36.38 18.75
CA GLU A 42 5.87 36.19 17.83
C GLU A 42 5.67 36.87 16.47
N LEU A 43 4.58 37.62 16.28
CA LEU A 43 4.38 38.38 15.05
C LEU A 43 5.50 39.43 14.86
N PRO A 44 5.93 39.67 13.61
CA PRO A 44 6.92 40.70 13.35
C PRO A 44 6.39 42.07 13.79
N GLN A 45 7.17 42.81 14.57
CA GLN A 45 6.79 44.14 15.07
C GLN A 45 7.16 45.28 14.10
N GLY A 46 7.96 44.97 13.07
CA GLY A 46 8.40 45.92 12.05
C GLY A 46 9.28 45.25 10.99
N VAL A 47 9.65 46.01 9.96
CA VAL A 47 10.64 45.63 8.95
C VAL A 47 11.78 46.63 9.00
N GLY A 48 12.93 46.21 9.55
CA GLY A 48 14.06 47.08 9.90
C GLY A 48 13.61 48.31 10.69
N ASN A 49 13.72 49.52 10.15
CA ASN A 49 13.42 50.75 10.90
C ASN A 49 11.94 51.18 10.84
N ALA A 50 11.09 50.48 10.08
CA ALA A 50 9.66 50.77 10.00
C ALA A 50 8.88 49.86 10.95
N SER A 51 8.15 50.42 11.92
CA SER A 51 7.27 49.65 12.81
C SER A 51 5.93 49.34 12.13
N PHE A 52 5.38 48.17 12.45
CA PHE A 52 4.00 47.84 12.13
C PHE A 52 3.09 48.37 13.25
N SER A 53 1.89 48.80 12.87
CA SER A 53 0.86 49.08 13.86
C SER A 53 0.21 47.76 14.28
N GLY A 54 -0.18 47.60 15.54
CA GLY A 54 -0.98 46.45 16.00
C GLY A 54 -2.35 46.28 15.30
N VAL A 55 -2.65 47.13 14.32
CA VAL A 55 -3.83 47.08 13.45
C VAL A 55 -3.59 46.24 12.19
N ASP A 56 -2.33 45.99 11.82
CA ASP A 56 -1.95 45.41 10.53
C ASP A 56 -2.13 43.87 10.44
N TYR A 57 -2.43 43.19 11.56
CA TYR A 57 -2.75 41.76 11.58
C TYR A 57 -3.99 41.46 12.44
N LYS A 58 -5.16 41.48 11.80
CA LYS A 58 -6.47 41.22 12.43
C LYS A 58 -7.29 40.29 11.55
N PRO A 59 -8.24 39.52 12.12
CA PRO A 59 -9.15 38.68 11.34
C PRO A 59 -9.84 39.51 10.25
N LYS A 60 -9.66 39.11 8.98
CA LYS A 60 -10.23 39.82 7.82
C LYS A 60 -11.55 39.24 7.40
N ILE A 61 -11.68 37.94 7.62
CA ILE A 61 -12.91 37.21 7.42
C ILE A 61 -13.71 37.20 8.71
N SER A 62 -14.96 37.65 8.63
CA SER A 62 -15.88 37.60 9.76
C SER A 62 -16.43 36.20 9.97
N ARG A 63 -16.58 35.44 8.86
CA ARG A 63 -17.16 34.11 8.79
C ARG A 63 -16.65 33.34 7.57
N ALA A 64 -16.13 32.13 7.77
CA ALA A 64 -15.60 31.30 6.71
C ALA A 64 -16.30 29.93 6.66
N VAL A 65 -16.55 29.41 5.46
CA VAL A 65 -16.91 28.01 5.24
C VAL A 65 -15.78 27.35 4.45
N LEU A 66 -15.19 26.29 4.99
CA LEU A 66 -14.25 25.41 4.30
C LEU A 66 -15.00 24.12 3.94
N MET A 67 -15.35 23.98 2.66
CA MET A 67 -16.02 22.80 2.13
C MET A 67 -14.98 21.89 1.45
N VAL A 68 -14.71 20.76 2.08
CA VAL A 68 -13.87 19.70 1.53
C VAL A 68 -14.78 18.66 0.88
N ILE A 69 -14.57 18.39 -0.41
CA ILE A 69 -15.24 17.32 -1.15
C ILE A 69 -14.18 16.25 -1.38
N ASP A 70 -14.34 15.10 -0.73
CA ASP A 70 -13.35 14.01 -0.77
C ASP A 70 -13.19 13.48 -2.21
N ALA A 71 -11.96 13.22 -2.60
CA ALA A 71 -11.55 12.80 -3.94
C ALA A 71 -11.96 13.73 -5.11
N LEU A 72 -12.14 15.03 -4.86
CA LEU A 72 -12.48 16.01 -5.89
C LEU A 72 -11.31 16.26 -6.86
N ARG A 73 -11.42 15.72 -8.07
CA ARG A 73 -10.47 15.97 -9.16
C ARG A 73 -10.66 17.36 -9.79
N MET A 74 -9.56 17.87 -10.37
CA MET A 74 -9.55 19.15 -11.08
C MET A 74 -10.47 19.17 -12.32
N ASP A 75 -10.50 18.08 -13.09
CA ASP A 75 -11.31 17.96 -14.31
C ASP A 75 -12.81 17.92 -14.05
N PHE A 76 -13.24 17.40 -12.89
CA PHE A 76 -14.65 17.42 -12.47
C PHE A 76 -15.22 18.84 -12.38
N VAL A 77 -14.43 19.79 -11.88
CA VAL A 77 -14.83 21.20 -11.73
C VAL A 77 -14.87 21.93 -13.08
N LEU A 78 -13.98 21.57 -14.00
CA LEU A 78 -13.88 22.18 -15.34
C LEU A 78 -15.02 21.77 -16.28
N GLN A 79 -15.74 20.68 -15.98
CA GLN A 79 -16.91 20.26 -16.73
C GLN A 79 -18.16 21.00 -16.25
N GLU A 80 -18.69 21.91 -17.10
CA GLU A 80 -19.84 22.76 -16.76
C GLU A 80 -21.10 21.97 -16.34
N GLU A 81 -21.31 20.79 -16.92
CA GLU A 81 -22.47 19.94 -16.61
C GLU A 81 -22.49 19.45 -15.15
N ASN A 82 -21.32 19.32 -14.53
CA ASN A 82 -21.19 18.84 -13.15
C ASN A 82 -21.41 19.96 -12.13
N PHE A 83 -20.92 21.16 -12.45
CA PHE A 83 -20.85 22.31 -11.55
C PHE A 83 -21.38 23.59 -12.23
N GLN A 84 -22.65 23.57 -12.60
CA GLN A 84 -23.25 24.66 -13.39
C GLN A 84 -23.23 25.99 -12.62
N PHE A 85 -23.61 26.00 -11.35
CA PHE A 85 -23.66 27.21 -10.55
C PHE A 85 -22.25 27.72 -10.20
N LEU A 86 -21.34 26.83 -9.81
CA LEU A 86 -19.95 27.21 -9.56
C LEU A 86 -19.26 27.79 -10.81
N ASN A 87 -19.46 27.19 -11.98
CA ASN A 87 -18.92 27.72 -13.24
C ASN A 87 -19.52 29.08 -13.59
N GLN A 88 -20.81 29.32 -13.30
CA GLN A 88 -21.41 30.65 -13.39
C GLN A 88 -20.67 31.67 -12.50
N LEU A 89 -20.37 31.32 -11.24
CA LEU A 89 -19.62 32.21 -10.34
C LEU A 89 -18.19 32.49 -10.85
N LEU A 90 -17.52 31.50 -11.44
CA LEU A 90 -16.21 31.66 -12.07
C LEU A 90 -16.28 32.61 -13.27
N GLY A 91 -17.31 32.47 -14.11
CA GLY A 91 -17.58 33.35 -15.26
C GLY A 91 -17.87 34.80 -14.85
N ASP A 92 -18.67 34.98 -13.80
CA ASP A 92 -19.03 36.29 -13.24
C ASP A 92 -17.88 36.97 -12.47
N GLY A 93 -16.73 36.31 -12.29
CA GLY A 93 -15.61 36.82 -11.50
C GLY A 93 -15.86 36.86 -9.99
N LYS A 94 -16.89 36.16 -9.52
CA LYS A 94 -17.28 36.02 -8.10
C LYS A 94 -16.63 34.82 -7.41
N ALA A 95 -15.90 34.01 -8.16
CA ALA A 95 -15.09 32.92 -7.66
C ALA A 95 -13.78 32.82 -8.46
N CYS A 96 -12.75 32.23 -7.84
CA CYS A 96 -11.47 31.94 -8.47
C CYS A 96 -11.10 30.49 -8.26
N LEU A 97 -10.65 29.85 -9.33
CA LEU A 97 -10.17 28.49 -9.33
C LEU A 97 -8.64 28.49 -9.42
N TYR A 98 -7.99 27.79 -8.48
CA TYR A 98 -6.56 27.52 -8.49
C TYR A 98 -6.30 26.02 -8.40
N ARG A 99 -5.08 25.62 -8.76
CA ARG A 99 -4.62 24.22 -8.68
C ARG A 99 -3.79 24.03 -7.41
N LEU A 100 -4.12 23.01 -6.61
CA LEU A 100 -3.29 22.54 -5.52
C LEU A 100 -2.64 21.22 -5.90
N GLN A 101 -1.32 21.13 -5.71
CA GLN A 101 -0.56 19.90 -5.79
C GLN A 101 -0.50 19.25 -4.40
N VAL A 102 -0.94 18.01 -4.36
CA VAL A 102 -0.98 17.14 -3.20
C VAL A 102 0.22 16.18 -3.26
N HIS A 103 1.03 16.16 -2.20
CA HIS A 103 2.15 15.21 -2.11
C HIS A 103 1.66 13.80 -1.73
N PRO A 104 2.13 12.72 -2.35
CA PRO A 104 1.84 11.35 -1.90
C PRO A 104 2.32 11.11 -0.45
N PRO A 105 1.64 10.23 0.32
CA PRO A 105 0.48 9.43 -0.07
C PRO A 105 -0.81 10.28 -0.06
N THR A 106 -1.60 10.15 -1.12
CA THR A 106 -2.89 10.84 -1.31
C THR A 106 -4.01 10.15 -0.54
N VAL A 107 -3.87 10.06 0.78
CA VAL A 107 -4.85 9.45 1.70
C VAL A 107 -5.42 10.50 2.65
N THR A 108 -6.73 10.50 2.88
CA THR A 108 -7.50 11.51 3.63
C THR A 108 -6.84 12.03 4.90
N MET A 109 -6.51 11.17 5.87
CA MET A 109 -5.96 11.61 7.17
C MET A 109 -4.62 12.38 7.03
N PRO A 110 -3.61 11.88 6.29
CA PRO A 110 -2.44 12.68 5.93
C PRO A 110 -2.76 14.03 5.26
N ARG A 111 -3.79 14.11 4.42
CA ARG A 111 -4.15 15.35 3.71
C ARG A 111 -4.79 16.38 4.63
N ILE A 112 -5.67 15.94 5.53
CA ILE A 112 -6.22 16.78 6.61
C ILE A 112 -5.08 17.35 7.47
N LYS A 113 -4.08 16.53 7.81
CA LYS A 113 -2.86 16.97 8.52
C LYS A 113 -2.11 18.05 7.74
N ALA A 114 -1.89 17.85 6.44
CA ALA A 114 -1.20 18.81 5.58
C ALA A 114 -1.95 20.16 5.49
N MET A 115 -3.25 20.12 5.21
CA MET A 115 -4.10 21.31 5.02
C MET A 115 -4.24 22.15 6.29
N THR A 116 -4.21 21.54 7.48
CA THR A 116 -4.44 22.22 8.75
C THR A 116 -3.17 22.72 9.44
N SER A 117 -2.05 22.01 9.26
CA SER A 117 -0.77 22.33 9.89
C SER A 117 0.24 23.02 8.95
N GLY A 118 0.09 22.85 7.64
CA GLY A 118 1.08 23.28 6.64
C GLY A 118 2.37 22.45 6.67
N ALA A 119 2.37 21.31 7.38
CA ALA A 119 3.49 20.38 7.44
C ALA A 119 3.32 19.27 6.39
N ILE A 120 4.44 18.70 5.93
CA ILE A 120 4.40 17.53 5.05
C ILE A 120 4.10 16.27 5.86
N PRO A 121 3.12 15.45 5.44
CA PRO A 121 2.86 14.16 6.07
C PRO A 121 4.00 13.17 5.81
N SER A 122 4.29 12.30 6.78
CA SER A 122 5.17 11.16 6.59
C SER A 122 4.43 10.00 5.93
N PHE A 123 5.13 9.19 5.15
CA PHE A 123 4.57 7.95 4.61
C PHE A 123 4.11 6.97 5.72
N LEU A 124 4.78 6.97 6.87
CA LEU A 124 4.34 6.21 8.06
C LEU A 124 3.04 6.73 8.68
N ASP A 125 2.63 7.98 8.38
CA ASP A 125 1.37 8.51 8.89
C ASP A 125 0.17 7.70 8.38
N VAL A 126 0.30 6.96 7.26
CA VAL A 126 -0.76 6.07 6.76
C VAL A 126 -0.87 4.80 7.60
N ILE A 127 0.25 4.23 8.05
CA ILE A 127 0.28 2.95 8.75
C ILE A 127 0.08 3.14 10.26
N LEU A 128 0.82 4.06 10.87
CA LEU A 128 0.87 4.22 12.32
C LEU A 128 -0.37 4.93 12.88
N ASN A 129 -1.12 5.63 12.03
CA ASN A 129 -2.31 6.38 12.41
C ASN A 129 -3.59 5.78 11.82
N LEU A 130 -3.58 4.49 11.47
CA LEU A 130 -4.82 3.73 11.24
C LEU A 130 -5.70 3.86 12.49
N GLY A 131 -6.83 4.54 12.37
CA GLY A 131 -7.71 4.91 13.50
C GLY A 131 -7.69 6.40 13.89
N SER A 132 -7.01 7.26 13.12
CA SER A 132 -7.08 8.73 13.23
C SER A 132 -6.78 9.30 14.64
N PRO A 133 -5.63 8.95 15.26
CA PRO A 133 -5.23 9.46 16.57
C PRO A 133 -5.14 11.00 16.61
N GLU A 134 -5.27 11.54 17.82
CA GLU A 134 -5.28 12.99 18.08
C GLU A 134 -4.07 13.75 17.48
N MET A 135 -4.37 14.90 16.86
CA MET A 135 -3.39 15.81 16.27
C MET A 135 -2.61 16.57 17.34
N LYS A 136 -1.36 16.16 17.55
CA LYS A 136 -0.44 16.88 18.44
C LYS A 136 0.20 18.12 17.82
N LEU A 137 0.21 18.22 16.49
CA LEU A 137 0.84 19.34 15.80
C LEU A 137 0.06 20.63 15.96
N ASP A 138 0.77 21.75 15.85
CA ASP A 138 0.13 23.05 15.75
C ASP A 138 -0.67 23.14 14.44
N THR A 139 -1.88 23.69 14.51
CA THR A 139 -2.78 23.85 13.37
C THR A 139 -3.49 25.19 13.48
N PHE A 140 -3.97 25.72 12.35
CA PHE A 140 -4.74 26.96 12.40
C PHE A 140 -6.01 26.80 13.25
N LEU A 141 -6.55 25.58 13.35
CA LEU A 141 -7.70 25.25 14.21
C LEU A 141 -7.36 25.33 15.70
N TYR A 142 -6.20 24.79 16.10
CA TYR A 142 -5.70 24.96 17.45
C TYR A 142 -5.54 26.45 17.79
N GLN A 143 -4.94 27.22 16.87
CA GLN A 143 -4.75 28.66 17.05
C GLN A 143 -6.09 29.43 17.14
N MET A 144 -7.11 29.02 16.40
CA MET A 144 -8.46 29.56 16.54
C MET A 144 -9.10 29.24 17.89
N LYS A 145 -8.96 27.99 18.38
CA LYS A 145 -9.44 27.58 19.72
C LYS A 145 -8.80 28.42 20.82
N GLN A 146 -7.49 28.68 20.76
CA GLN A 146 -6.79 29.53 21.72
C GLN A 146 -7.33 30.97 21.76
N ARG A 147 -7.85 31.47 20.63
CA ARG A 147 -8.52 32.78 20.55
C ARG A 147 -10.01 32.75 20.93
N GLN A 148 -10.51 31.62 21.43
CA GLN A 148 -11.93 31.40 21.72
C GLN A 148 -12.82 31.66 20.50
N GLN A 149 -12.28 31.48 19.29
CA GLN A 149 -13.05 31.59 18.06
C GLN A 149 -13.82 30.29 17.86
N LYS A 150 -15.15 30.38 17.93
CA LYS A 150 -16.04 29.22 17.76
C LYS A 150 -15.90 28.62 16.34
N THR A 151 -15.53 27.35 16.29
CA THR A 151 -15.50 26.54 15.07
C THR A 151 -16.61 25.48 15.12
N VAL A 152 -17.16 25.11 13.98
CA VAL A 152 -18.16 24.04 13.85
C VAL A 152 -17.78 23.09 12.72
N PHE A 153 -18.10 21.81 12.86
CA PHE A 153 -17.69 20.77 11.92
C PHE A 153 -18.83 19.82 11.56
N TYR A 154 -19.00 19.48 10.28
CA TYR A 154 -19.92 18.43 9.87
C TYR A 154 -19.31 17.58 8.75
N GLY A 155 -19.12 16.28 8.97
CA GLY A 155 -18.56 15.40 7.95
C GLY A 155 -17.92 14.13 8.51
N ASP A 156 -16.78 13.76 7.92
CA ASP A 156 -15.96 12.62 8.30
C ASP A 156 -15.48 12.64 9.77
N ASN A 157 -15.75 11.56 10.51
CA ASN A 157 -15.28 11.36 11.89
C ASN A 157 -13.74 11.40 12.07
N THR A 158 -12.95 11.28 11.00
CA THR A 158 -11.50 11.50 11.03
C THR A 158 -11.16 12.87 11.62
N TRP A 159 -11.95 13.91 11.31
CA TRP A 159 -11.73 15.25 11.88
C TRP A 159 -12.00 15.29 13.37
N THR A 160 -13.07 14.67 13.86
CA THR A 160 -13.43 14.72 15.28
C THR A 160 -12.47 13.88 16.13
N ASN A 161 -11.97 12.77 15.58
CA ASN A 161 -10.92 11.96 16.20
C ASN A 161 -9.56 12.69 16.23
N MET A 162 -9.18 13.38 15.15
CA MET A 162 -7.93 14.14 15.08
C MET A 162 -7.96 15.44 15.90
N PHE A 163 -9.12 16.08 16.05
CA PHE A 163 -9.26 17.38 16.71
C PHE A 163 -10.26 17.33 17.87
N PRO A 164 -10.03 16.49 18.89
CA PRO A 164 -10.93 16.38 20.02
C PRO A 164 -11.12 17.74 20.70
N GLU A 165 -12.36 18.03 21.11
CA GLU A 165 -12.76 19.27 21.78
C GLU A 165 -12.44 20.57 21.01
N THR A 166 -12.14 20.49 19.71
CA THR A 166 -11.84 21.68 18.90
C THR A 166 -13.10 22.36 18.39
N PHE A 167 -14.11 21.56 18.05
CA PHE A 167 -15.37 22.05 17.50
C PHE A 167 -16.38 22.31 18.61
N HIS A 168 -16.99 23.50 18.59
CA HIS A 168 -18.04 23.88 19.53
C HIS A 168 -19.35 23.12 19.24
N ARG A 169 -19.61 22.83 17.97
CA ARG A 169 -20.70 21.95 17.52
C ARG A 169 -20.14 21.05 16.42
N GLN A 170 -20.52 19.79 16.47
CA GLN A 170 -20.11 18.82 15.46
C GLN A 170 -21.20 17.83 15.11
N GLY A 171 -21.15 17.30 13.89
CA GLY A 171 -21.95 16.16 13.46
C GLY A 171 -21.16 15.26 12.51
N GLU A 172 -21.28 13.96 12.68
CA GLU A 172 -20.45 12.98 11.97
C GLU A 172 -21.27 12.19 10.95
N ASN A 173 -20.60 11.69 9.92
CA ASN A 173 -21.08 10.57 9.13
C ASN A 173 -21.11 9.32 10.03
N SER A 174 -22.12 8.46 9.86
CA SER A 174 -22.29 7.29 10.74
C SER A 174 -21.13 6.31 10.70
N ASP A 175 -20.47 6.16 9.54
CA ASP A 175 -19.20 5.43 9.40
C ASP A 175 -18.45 5.95 8.14
N SER A 176 -17.34 6.66 8.35
CA SER A 176 -16.55 7.26 7.27
C SER A 176 -15.77 6.26 6.43
N LEU A 177 -15.52 5.04 6.92
CA LEU A 177 -14.78 4.03 6.18
C LEU A 177 -15.71 3.06 5.43
N TYR A 178 -17.03 3.18 5.64
CA TYR A 178 -18.04 2.41 4.93
C TYR A 178 -18.33 3.02 3.54
N VAL A 179 -17.50 2.62 2.57
CA VAL A 179 -17.52 3.10 1.18
C VAL A 179 -18.78 2.80 0.38
N ASN A 180 -19.72 1.99 0.89
CA ASN A 180 -20.98 1.70 0.18
C ASN A 180 -22.09 2.75 0.43
N ASP A 181 -21.88 3.73 1.31
CA ASP A 181 -22.82 4.85 1.50
C ASP A 181 -22.47 6.05 0.62
N PHE A 182 -23.18 6.23 -0.49
CA PHE A 182 -22.95 7.35 -1.40
C PHE A 182 -23.74 8.62 -1.07
N TYR A 183 -24.81 8.53 -0.27
CA TYR A 183 -25.81 9.62 -0.17
C TYR A 183 -26.30 9.90 1.24
N LYS A 184 -26.42 8.90 2.11
CA LYS A 184 -27.07 9.07 3.42
C LYS A 184 -26.23 9.94 4.34
N GLY A 185 -24.92 9.69 4.43
CA GLY A 185 -23.97 10.54 5.16
C GLY A 185 -24.05 12.00 4.70
N ASP A 186 -23.82 12.26 3.42
CA ASP A 186 -23.81 13.61 2.85
C ASP A 186 -25.16 14.34 2.99
N ARG A 187 -26.30 13.65 2.89
CA ARG A 187 -27.62 14.24 3.15
C ARG A 187 -27.79 14.64 4.62
N ASN A 188 -27.24 13.85 5.55
CA ASN A 188 -27.26 14.16 6.97
C ASN A 188 -26.44 15.43 7.26
N ILE A 189 -25.23 15.52 6.70
CA ILE A 189 -24.38 16.71 6.77
C ILE A 189 -25.13 17.94 6.20
N THR A 190 -25.77 17.79 5.03
CA THR A 190 -26.54 18.86 4.39
C THR A 190 -27.74 19.32 5.25
N LYS A 191 -28.35 18.41 6.03
CA LYS A 191 -29.44 18.77 6.95
C LYS A 191 -28.93 19.66 8.09
N PHE A 192 -27.80 19.31 8.72
CA PHE A 192 -27.20 20.12 9.78
C PHE A 192 -26.65 21.45 9.26
N LEU A 193 -26.06 21.45 8.06
CA LEU A 193 -25.63 22.67 7.39
C LEU A 193 -26.74 23.71 7.35
N LYS A 194 -27.96 23.32 6.96
CA LYS A 194 -29.11 24.26 6.88
C LYS A 194 -29.41 24.92 8.23
N LEU A 195 -29.32 24.18 9.33
CA LEU A 195 -29.53 24.72 10.68
C LEU A 195 -28.41 25.69 11.08
N GLU A 196 -27.15 25.36 10.76
CA GLU A 196 -26.01 26.19 11.12
C GLU A 196 -25.86 27.46 10.29
N LEU A 197 -26.34 27.45 9.05
CA LEU A 197 -26.38 28.64 8.19
C LEU A 197 -27.29 29.74 8.78
N GLU A 198 -28.27 29.39 9.61
CA GLU A 198 -29.13 30.32 10.35
C GLU A 198 -28.51 30.82 11.65
N MET A 199 -27.48 30.15 12.17
CA MET A 199 -26.79 30.55 13.40
C MET A 199 -25.71 31.59 13.13
N TYR A 200 -25.43 32.45 14.11
CA TYR A 200 -24.49 33.57 13.94
C TYR A 200 -23.26 33.60 14.85
N ASP A 201 -23.10 32.62 15.73
CA ASP A 201 -22.08 32.64 16.78
C ASP A 201 -20.71 32.08 16.36
N TRP A 202 -20.63 31.37 15.24
CA TRP A 202 -19.41 30.72 14.76
C TRP A 202 -18.59 31.58 13.78
N LYS A 203 -17.29 31.31 13.71
CA LYS A 203 -16.29 31.99 12.86
C LYS A 203 -15.85 31.14 11.67
N LEU A 204 -15.68 29.84 11.87
CA LEU A 204 -15.34 28.89 10.81
C LEU A 204 -16.26 27.68 10.90
N MET A 205 -16.83 27.31 9.75
CA MET A 205 -17.50 26.03 9.55
C MET A 205 -16.67 25.18 8.61
N ILE A 206 -16.45 23.92 8.97
CA ILE A 206 -15.82 22.94 8.10
C ILE A 206 -16.86 21.90 7.72
N LEU A 207 -16.95 21.61 6.42
CA LEU A 207 -17.78 20.55 5.86
C LEU A 207 -16.86 19.54 5.18
N HIS A 208 -17.05 18.24 5.43
CA HIS A 208 -16.32 17.19 4.73
C HIS A 208 -17.30 16.15 4.15
N TYR A 209 -17.47 16.14 2.83
CA TYR A 209 -18.40 15.26 2.11
C TYR A 209 -17.65 14.08 1.50
N LEU A 210 -18.08 12.85 1.80
CA LEU A 210 -17.37 11.61 1.46
C LEU A 210 -17.95 10.87 0.25
N GLY A 211 -19.21 11.16 -0.11
CA GLY A 211 -19.93 10.32 -1.07
C GLY A 211 -19.32 10.29 -2.47
N LEU A 212 -18.50 11.27 -2.85
CA LEU A 212 -17.77 11.25 -4.13
C LEU A 212 -16.62 10.25 -4.12
N ASP A 213 -15.79 10.25 -3.07
CA ASP A 213 -14.71 9.28 -2.88
C ASP A 213 -15.24 7.85 -2.79
N HIS A 214 -16.33 7.66 -2.05
CA HIS A 214 -17.02 6.37 -1.96
C HIS A 214 -17.45 5.82 -3.33
N ILE A 215 -18.03 6.66 -4.21
CA ILE A 215 -18.32 6.26 -5.60
C ILE A 215 -17.02 5.94 -6.34
N GLY A 216 -15.97 6.73 -6.15
CA GLY A 216 -14.65 6.51 -6.73
C GLY A 216 -14.03 5.15 -6.37
N HIS A 217 -14.19 4.67 -5.14
CA HIS A 217 -13.71 3.34 -4.73
C HIS A 217 -14.57 2.20 -5.24
N VAL A 218 -15.90 2.37 -5.27
CA VAL A 218 -16.84 1.29 -5.64
C VAL A 218 -17.00 1.15 -7.15
N GLU A 219 -17.16 2.27 -7.86
CA GLU A 219 -17.53 2.29 -9.29
C GLU A 219 -16.55 3.07 -10.17
N GLY A 220 -15.60 3.80 -9.57
CA GLY A 220 -14.63 4.62 -10.30
C GLY A 220 -15.13 6.02 -10.69
N PRO A 221 -14.21 6.91 -11.14
CA PRO A 221 -14.51 8.31 -11.45
C PRO A 221 -15.46 8.51 -12.64
N PHE A 222 -15.56 7.51 -13.53
CA PHE A 222 -16.39 7.58 -14.73
C PHE A 222 -17.76 6.93 -14.57
N SER A 223 -18.14 6.56 -13.34
CA SER A 223 -19.48 6.06 -13.06
C SER A 223 -20.56 7.09 -13.44
N GLY A 224 -21.68 6.59 -13.97
CA GLY A 224 -22.88 7.41 -14.20
C GLY A 224 -23.45 8.08 -12.93
N LYS A 225 -23.02 7.66 -11.73
CA LYS A 225 -23.39 8.27 -10.45
C LYS A 225 -22.61 9.55 -10.13
N VAL A 226 -21.39 9.71 -10.67
CA VAL A 226 -20.51 10.86 -10.37
C VAL A 226 -21.15 12.19 -10.79
N PRO A 227 -21.70 12.37 -12.01
CA PRO A 227 -22.34 13.64 -12.38
C PRO A 227 -23.51 14.02 -11.47
N GLY A 228 -24.32 13.03 -11.06
CA GLY A 228 -25.41 13.24 -10.12
C GLY A 228 -24.91 13.71 -8.74
N LYS A 229 -23.78 13.16 -8.30
CA LYS A 229 -23.14 13.52 -7.04
C LYS A 229 -22.51 14.91 -7.06
N LEU A 230 -21.84 15.29 -8.15
CA LEU A 230 -21.27 16.62 -8.32
C LEU A 230 -22.37 17.70 -8.38
N LYS A 231 -23.49 17.41 -9.06
CA LYS A 231 -24.69 18.27 -9.04
C LYS A 231 -25.31 18.42 -7.65
N GLU A 232 -25.17 17.43 -6.77
CA GLU A 232 -25.55 17.55 -5.36
C GLU A 232 -24.65 18.58 -4.65
N MET A 233 -23.33 18.50 -4.84
CA MET A 233 -22.38 19.43 -4.24
C MET A 233 -22.55 20.86 -4.78
N ASP A 234 -22.83 21.03 -6.07
CA ASP A 234 -23.12 22.34 -6.68
C ASP A 234 -24.36 23.01 -6.05
N LYS A 235 -25.40 22.24 -5.68
CA LYS A 235 -26.58 22.75 -4.95
C LYS A 235 -26.23 23.18 -3.52
N VAL A 236 -25.32 22.46 -2.85
CA VAL A 236 -24.81 22.84 -1.52
C VAL A 236 -24.05 24.16 -1.61
N ILE A 237 -23.15 24.30 -2.59
CA ILE A 237 -22.41 25.54 -2.87
C ILE A 237 -23.39 26.70 -3.10
N LYS A 238 -24.42 26.50 -3.92
CA LYS A 238 -25.47 27.50 -4.16
C LYS A 238 -26.18 27.95 -2.88
N THR A 239 -26.51 27.00 -2.01
CA THR A 239 -27.18 27.27 -0.73
C THR A 239 -26.30 28.13 0.18
N ILE A 240 -25.00 27.80 0.27
CA ILE A 240 -24.04 28.56 1.06
C ILE A 240 -23.88 29.97 0.50
N TYR A 241 -23.66 30.10 -0.82
CA TYR A 241 -23.49 31.41 -1.48
C TYR A 241 -24.68 32.34 -1.25
N GLN A 242 -25.91 31.86 -1.46
CA GLN A 242 -27.13 32.65 -1.22
C GLN A 242 -27.25 33.10 0.25
N THR A 243 -26.75 32.31 1.19
CA THR A 243 -26.72 32.68 2.61
C THR A 243 -25.61 33.70 2.90
N MET A 244 -24.46 33.59 2.25
CA MET A 244 -23.38 34.58 2.35
C MET A 244 -23.85 35.97 1.93
N ASP A 245 -24.66 36.08 0.88
CA ASP A 245 -25.24 37.36 0.46
C ASP A 245 -26.17 37.95 1.54
N LYS A 246 -26.97 37.11 2.22
CA LYS A 246 -27.77 37.55 3.37
C LYS A 246 -26.89 38.04 4.53
N TRP A 247 -25.77 37.36 4.80
CA TRP A 247 -24.83 37.79 5.85
C TRP A 247 -24.19 39.14 5.53
N LYS A 248 -23.79 39.37 4.26
CA LYS A 248 -23.27 40.66 3.80
C LYS A 248 -24.28 41.78 3.99
N GLN A 249 -25.52 41.58 3.52
CA GLN A 249 -26.55 42.62 3.53
C GLN A 249 -27.05 42.95 4.94
N LYS A 250 -27.28 41.93 5.78
CA LYS A 250 -27.94 42.11 7.08
C LYS A 250 -26.98 42.50 8.21
N TYR A 251 -25.71 42.10 8.13
CA TYR A 251 -24.77 42.22 9.24
C TYR A 251 -23.39 42.79 8.86
N TYR A 252 -23.24 43.26 7.61
CA TYR A 252 -21.98 43.82 7.09
C TYR A 252 -20.78 42.87 7.28
N THR A 253 -21.03 41.57 7.31
CA THR A 253 -19.97 40.57 7.46
C THR A 253 -19.15 40.46 6.17
N LYS A 254 -17.88 40.08 6.30
CA LYS A 254 -17.05 39.64 5.18
C LYS A 254 -17.01 38.11 5.16
N PRO A 255 -17.90 37.43 4.40
CA PRO A 255 -17.92 35.99 4.34
C PRO A 255 -16.89 35.46 3.33
N LEU A 256 -16.42 34.23 3.57
CA LEU A 256 -15.55 33.49 2.67
C LEU A 256 -16.08 32.07 2.49
N LEU A 257 -16.09 31.56 1.27
CA LEU A 257 -16.29 30.14 0.98
C LEU A 257 -15.05 29.64 0.23
N VAL A 258 -14.42 28.60 0.79
CA VAL A 258 -13.31 27.87 0.19
C VAL A 258 -13.79 26.46 -0.10
N ILE A 259 -13.68 26.01 -1.34
CA ILE A 259 -14.05 24.66 -1.78
C ILE A 259 -12.77 23.96 -2.24
N THR A 260 -12.48 22.77 -1.76
CA THR A 260 -11.28 22.03 -2.16
C THR A 260 -11.49 20.52 -2.10
N GLY A 261 -10.64 19.76 -2.78
CA GLY A 261 -10.39 18.34 -2.47
C GLY A 261 -9.26 18.19 -1.46
N ASP A 262 -9.29 17.11 -0.69
CA ASP A 262 -8.17 16.65 0.12
C ASP A 262 -7.19 15.80 -0.72
N HIS A 263 -7.71 14.99 -1.65
CA HIS A 263 -7.01 14.38 -2.77
C HIS A 263 -7.95 14.29 -3.98
N GLY A 264 -7.43 13.77 -5.11
CA GLY A 264 -8.25 13.30 -6.22
C GLY A 264 -8.38 11.77 -6.21
N MET A 265 -8.64 11.17 -7.38
CA MET A 265 -8.71 9.71 -7.55
C MET A 265 -8.15 9.30 -8.91
N ARG A 266 -7.64 8.07 -9.01
CA ARG A 266 -7.14 7.54 -10.28
C ARG A 266 -8.28 7.16 -11.23
N ASP A 267 -7.99 7.05 -12.52
CA ASP A 267 -8.97 6.71 -13.56
C ASP A 267 -9.66 5.34 -13.37
N SER A 268 -8.94 4.38 -12.79
CA SER A 268 -9.48 3.05 -12.41
C SER A 268 -10.18 3.01 -11.03
N GLY A 269 -10.35 4.16 -10.36
CA GLY A 269 -10.98 4.27 -9.04
C GLY A 269 -10.04 4.00 -7.87
N GLY A 270 -10.27 4.66 -6.73
CA GLY A 270 -9.38 4.66 -5.57
C GLY A 270 -8.24 5.70 -5.63
N HIS A 271 -7.41 5.74 -4.58
CA HIS A 271 -6.37 6.77 -4.39
C HIS A 271 -5.27 6.28 -3.42
N GLY A 272 -4.25 7.10 -3.18
CA GLY A 272 -3.10 6.79 -2.31
C GLY A 272 -1.76 6.76 -3.04
N GLY A 273 -1.79 6.88 -4.38
CA GLY A 273 -0.63 6.92 -5.27
C GLY A 273 -0.18 8.34 -5.61
N SER A 274 0.34 8.50 -6.83
CA SER A 274 0.94 9.74 -7.32
C SER A 274 0.53 10.12 -8.73
N SER A 275 -0.56 9.55 -9.26
CA SER A 275 -1.03 9.91 -10.60
C SER A 275 -1.47 11.38 -10.65
N HIS A 276 -1.44 11.97 -11.85
CA HIS A 276 -1.87 13.35 -12.05
C HIS A 276 -3.29 13.64 -11.51
N PRO A 277 -4.33 12.84 -11.80
CA PRO A 277 -5.67 13.09 -11.28
C PRO A 277 -5.80 12.86 -9.76
N GLU A 278 -4.90 12.08 -9.12
CA GLU A 278 -4.87 11.95 -7.65
C GLU A 278 -4.21 13.16 -6.97
N THR A 279 -3.19 13.73 -7.61
CA THR A 279 -2.31 14.73 -6.99
C THR A 279 -2.69 16.17 -7.30
N ILE A 280 -3.52 16.43 -8.32
CA ILE A 280 -3.98 17.78 -8.66
C ILE A 280 -5.44 17.94 -8.28
N VAL A 281 -5.67 18.75 -7.23
CA VAL A 281 -7.02 19.07 -6.72
C VAL A 281 -7.34 20.55 -6.94
N PRO A 282 -8.61 20.91 -7.12
CA PRO A 282 -9.02 22.30 -7.24
C PRO A 282 -9.06 22.95 -5.85
N VAL A 283 -8.74 24.24 -5.79
CA VAL A 283 -9.20 25.12 -4.69
C VAL A 283 -9.96 26.29 -5.29
N VAL A 284 -11.22 26.44 -4.89
CA VAL A 284 -12.09 27.51 -5.33
C VAL A 284 -12.36 28.47 -4.18
N ILE A 285 -12.06 29.75 -4.41
CA ILE A 285 -12.29 30.82 -3.46
C ILE A 285 -13.42 31.69 -3.98
N VAL A 286 -14.54 31.68 -3.25
CA VAL A 286 -15.72 32.49 -3.58
C VAL A 286 -15.64 33.81 -2.84
N SER A 287 -15.41 34.88 -3.59
CA SER A 287 -15.12 36.24 -3.11
C SER A 287 -15.46 37.25 -4.19
N ASP A 288 -15.89 38.45 -3.79
CA ASP A 288 -16.16 39.56 -4.73
C ASP A 288 -14.87 40.12 -5.36
N GLN A 289 -13.71 39.79 -4.79
CA GLN A 289 -12.40 40.20 -5.26
C GLN A 289 -11.55 38.99 -5.58
N CYS A 290 -11.30 38.82 -6.87
CA CYS A 290 -10.71 37.61 -7.40
C CYS A 290 -9.53 37.90 -8.35
N ALA A 291 -8.49 37.08 -8.31
CA ALA A 291 -7.36 37.10 -9.24
C ALA A 291 -7.26 35.77 -9.97
N LYS A 292 -7.27 35.79 -11.30
CA LYS A 292 -6.96 34.60 -12.10
C LYS A 292 -5.48 34.27 -11.96
N SER A 293 -5.16 32.99 -11.78
CA SER A 293 -3.79 32.48 -11.81
C SER A 293 -3.81 31.07 -12.40
N GLU A 294 -2.85 30.77 -13.27
CA GLU A 294 -2.64 29.42 -13.81
C GLU A 294 -1.58 28.64 -13.01
N GLU A 295 -1.00 29.27 -12.00
CA GLU A 295 0.02 28.68 -11.15
C GLU A 295 -0.55 27.52 -10.32
N THR A 296 0.30 26.54 -10.05
CA THR A 296 0.00 25.43 -9.14
C THR A 296 0.65 25.71 -7.79
N PHE A 297 -0.17 25.74 -6.75
CA PHE A 297 0.26 25.92 -5.36
C PHE A 297 0.34 24.55 -4.67
N LEU A 298 0.97 24.47 -3.50
CA LEU A 298 1.03 23.23 -2.73
C LEU A 298 -0.17 23.16 -1.77
N GLN A 299 -0.66 21.97 -1.48
CA GLN A 299 -1.77 21.81 -0.52
C GLN A 299 -1.42 22.35 0.89
N ILE A 300 -0.15 22.25 1.30
CA ILE A 300 0.36 22.81 2.56
C ILE A 300 0.28 24.34 2.62
N ASP A 301 0.14 25.03 1.49
CA ASP A 301 0.00 26.48 1.39
C ASP A 301 -1.37 26.97 1.90
N LEU A 302 -2.34 26.06 2.03
CA LEU A 302 -3.67 26.37 2.58
C LEU A 302 -3.60 26.78 4.05
N ALA A 303 -2.79 26.12 4.87
CA ALA A 303 -2.66 26.41 6.30
C ALA A 303 -2.19 27.84 6.61
N PRO A 304 -1.06 28.34 6.06
CA PRO A 304 -0.65 29.73 6.29
C PRO A 304 -1.64 30.73 5.69
N THR A 305 -2.25 30.42 4.53
CA THR A 305 -3.27 31.27 3.90
C THR A 305 -4.51 31.44 4.79
N MET A 306 -5.05 30.33 5.31
CA MET A 306 -6.19 30.36 6.25
C MET A 306 -5.83 31.05 7.56
N SER A 307 -4.62 30.87 8.06
CA SER A 307 -4.15 31.55 9.28
C SER A 307 -4.19 33.07 9.13
N ILE A 308 -3.70 33.59 8.00
CA ILE A 308 -3.73 35.04 7.69
C ILE A 308 -5.17 35.56 7.55
N LEU A 309 -6.04 34.85 6.83
CA LEU A 309 -7.42 35.26 6.60
C LEU A 309 -8.25 35.30 7.89
N MET A 310 -8.04 34.31 8.77
CA MET A 310 -8.69 34.22 10.09
C MET A 310 -7.99 35.04 11.18
N GLY A 311 -6.82 35.61 10.86
CA GLY A 311 -6.02 36.45 11.76
C GLY A 311 -5.45 35.68 12.95
N VAL A 312 -5.08 34.41 12.78
CA VAL A 312 -4.42 33.58 13.81
C VAL A 312 -2.95 33.36 13.44
N ALA A 313 -2.11 32.95 14.40
CA ALA A 313 -0.70 32.69 14.10
C ALA A 313 -0.55 31.58 13.05
N ILE A 314 0.45 31.71 12.16
CA ILE A 314 0.80 30.64 11.23
C ILE A 314 1.37 29.47 12.06
N PRO A 315 0.81 28.24 11.92
CA PRO A 315 1.21 27.10 12.71
C PRO A 315 2.72 26.90 12.73
N TYR A 316 3.26 26.57 13.90
CA TYR A 316 4.70 26.43 14.07
C TYR A 316 5.31 25.38 13.12
N ALA A 317 4.58 24.30 12.83
CA ALA A 317 5.03 23.26 11.92
C ALA A 317 4.97 23.66 10.43
N SER A 318 4.23 24.72 10.07
CA SER A 318 3.99 25.12 8.68
C SER A 318 5.28 25.40 7.92
N ILE A 319 5.44 24.79 6.76
CA ILE A 319 6.48 25.11 5.77
C ILE A 319 5.88 25.60 4.44
N GLY A 320 4.56 25.74 4.36
CA GLY A 320 3.88 26.27 3.18
C GLY A 320 4.18 27.74 2.92
N SER A 321 4.20 28.08 1.64
CA SER A 321 4.12 29.45 1.15
C SER A 321 2.66 29.91 1.12
N VAL A 322 2.40 31.20 1.02
CA VAL A 322 1.02 31.72 0.98
C VAL A 322 0.48 31.68 -0.45
N ILE A 323 -0.80 31.33 -0.61
CA ILE A 323 -1.52 31.45 -1.89
C ILE A 323 -1.82 32.93 -2.11
N ASP A 324 -0.89 33.66 -2.71
CA ASP A 324 -0.98 35.12 -2.83
C ASP A 324 -2.23 35.63 -3.58
N PRO A 325 -2.75 34.97 -4.63
CA PRO A 325 -3.98 35.40 -5.29
C PRO A 325 -5.22 35.32 -4.38
N ALA A 326 -5.21 34.41 -3.39
CA ALA A 326 -6.28 34.24 -2.41
C ALA A 326 -6.39 35.42 -1.43
N LEU A 327 -5.31 36.17 -1.26
CA LEU A 327 -5.22 37.27 -0.31
C LEU A 327 -5.56 38.64 -0.91
N LYS A 328 -6.10 38.70 -2.13
CA LYS A 328 -6.38 39.97 -2.83
C LYS A 328 -7.33 40.91 -2.09
N MET A 329 -8.15 40.38 -1.16
CA MET A 329 -9.01 41.17 -0.28
C MET A 329 -8.26 42.02 0.75
N LEU A 330 -6.97 41.76 0.95
CA LEU A 330 -6.10 42.52 1.86
C LEU A 330 -5.73 43.86 1.26
N HIS A 331 -5.66 44.90 2.10
CA HIS A 331 -5.06 46.16 1.68
C HIS A 331 -3.55 45.99 1.45
N ARG A 332 -2.95 46.89 0.65
CA ARG A 332 -1.54 46.77 0.23
C ARG A 332 -0.56 46.61 1.41
N ARG A 333 -0.73 47.37 2.50
CA ARG A 333 0.12 47.25 3.71
C ARG A 333 -0.06 45.89 4.40
N GLU A 334 -1.29 45.43 4.51
CA GLU A 334 -1.64 44.15 5.13
C GLU A 334 -1.10 42.97 4.30
N MET A 335 -1.18 43.07 2.98
CA MET A 335 -0.60 42.09 2.05
C MET A 335 0.91 41.99 2.23
N LEU A 336 1.64 43.12 2.26
CA LEU A 336 3.09 43.09 2.48
C LEU A 336 3.46 42.57 3.87
N HIS A 337 2.68 42.90 4.90
CA HIS A 337 2.88 42.36 6.24
C HIS A 337 2.68 40.84 6.28
N ALA A 338 1.61 40.32 5.66
CA ALA A 338 1.31 38.90 5.58
C ALA A 338 2.42 38.12 4.84
N LEU A 339 2.86 38.63 3.68
CA LEU A 339 3.95 38.02 2.90
C LEU A 339 5.28 38.05 3.67
N TYR A 340 5.59 39.15 4.35
CA TYR A 340 6.78 39.26 5.19
C TYR A 340 6.75 38.27 6.35
N TYR A 341 5.63 38.17 7.08
CA TYR A 341 5.48 37.24 8.20
C TYR A 341 5.69 35.78 7.77
N ASN A 342 5.05 35.35 6.68
CA ASN A 342 5.26 33.99 6.15
C ASN A 342 6.71 33.78 5.71
N THR A 343 7.28 34.70 4.94
CA THR A 343 8.66 34.56 4.44
C THR A 343 9.68 34.53 5.58
N GLN A 344 9.53 35.39 6.59
CA GLN A 344 10.42 35.42 7.76
C GLN A 344 10.37 34.09 8.53
N ARG A 345 9.19 33.50 8.71
CA ARG A 345 9.04 32.19 9.36
C ARG A 345 9.76 31.09 8.58
N LEU A 346 9.68 31.11 7.26
CA LEU A 346 10.40 30.16 6.40
C LEU A 346 11.92 30.36 6.46
N VAL A 347 12.40 31.60 6.46
CA VAL A 347 13.83 31.94 6.62
C VAL A 347 14.37 31.41 7.94
N THR A 348 13.71 31.71 9.06
CA THR A 348 14.14 31.22 10.38
C THR A 348 14.18 29.69 10.43
N LYS A 349 13.22 29.00 9.80
CA LYS A 349 13.23 27.53 9.71
C LYS A 349 14.40 26.99 8.89
N VAL A 350 14.68 27.60 7.74
CA VAL A 350 15.82 27.22 6.90
C VAL A 350 17.14 27.42 7.65
N GLU A 351 17.29 28.52 8.37
CA GLU A 351 18.46 28.80 9.21
C GLU A 351 18.65 27.74 10.30
N LEU A 352 17.57 27.37 10.99
CA LEU A 352 17.59 26.34 12.05
C LEU A 352 17.88 24.93 11.51
N ILE A 353 17.34 24.57 10.34
CA ILE A 353 17.40 23.20 9.82
C ILE A 353 18.63 22.94 8.94
N ILE A 354 19.02 23.90 8.09
CA ILE A 354 19.97 23.70 6.98
C ILE A 354 21.37 24.27 7.29
N ASN A 355 21.53 25.01 8.39
CA ASN A 355 22.75 25.54 9.04
C ASN A 355 24.13 25.28 8.36
N ASN A 356 24.31 25.73 7.11
CA ASN A 356 25.53 25.78 6.26
C ASN A 356 25.51 25.07 4.88
N LYS A 357 24.44 24.38 4.45
CA LYS A 357 24.45 23.62 3.16
C LYS A 357 24.08 24.39 1.88
N PHE A 358 23.56 25.62 1.98
CA PHE A 358 23.14 26.41 0.81
C PHE A 358 23.94 27.71 0.73
N THR A 359 24.25 28.17 -0.49
CA THR A 359 24.81 29.51 -0.72
C THR A 359 23.83 30.55 -0.20
N LYS A 360 24.09 31.02 1.03
CA LYS A 360 23.33 32.08 1.72
C LYS A 360 22.96 33.23 0.77
N SER A 361 23.81 33.54 -0.21
CA SER A 361 23.66 34.66 -1.13
C SER A 361 22.40 34.66 -2.01
N GLU A 362 21.87 33.53 -2.51
CA GLU A 362 20.83 33.62 -3.56
C GLU A 362 19.46 34.11 -3.04
N TRP A 363 18.90 33.47 -2.02
CA TRP A 363 17.59 33.87 -1.49
C TRP A 363 17.70 35.01 -0.49
N GLN A 364 18.83 35.13 0.22
CA GLN A 364 19.03 36.18 1.22
C GLN A 364 19.13 37.56 0.55
N ASN A 365 19.80 37.67 -0.60
CA ASN A 365 19.85 38.93 -1.35
C ASN A 365 18.46 39.38 -1.77
N SER A 366 17.64 38.48 -2.33
CA SER A 366 16.26 38.79 -2.73
C SER A 366 15.35 39.09 -1.52
N PHE A 367 15.56 38.42 -0.39
CA PHE A 367 14.81 38.69 0.84
C PHE A 367 15.17 40.06 1.43
N GLU A 368 16.45 40.42 1.45
CA GLU A 368 16.89 41.74 1.91
C GLU A 368 16.46 42.86 0.93
N GLU A 369 16.49 42.63 -0.39
CA GLU A 369 15.90 43.53 -1.39
C GLU A 369 14.40 43.74 -1.12
N ALA A 370 13.66 42.67 -0.85
CA ALA A 370 12.23 42.75 -0.52
C ALA A 370 11.99 43.55 0.77
N LYS A 371 12.82 43.38 1.80
CA LYS A 371 12.73 44.16 3.05
C LYS A 371 13.00 45.65 2.82
N GLN A 372 14.01 46.00 2.02
CA GLN A 372 14.33 47.38 1.67
C GLN A 372 13.19 48.05 0.90
N LEU A 373 12.61 47.37 -0.10
CA LEU A 373 11.48 47.90 -0.85
C LEU A 373 10.20 47.98 -0.01
N HIS A 374 9.97 47.03 0.90
CA HIS A 374 8.88 47.09 1.87
C HIS A 374 9.01 48.32 2.78
N GLN A 375 10.20 48.60 3.32
CA GLN A 375 10.46 49.81 4.09
C GLN A 375 10.19 51.08 3.29
N LYS A 376 10.62 51.10 2.02
CA LYS A 376 10.37 52.24 1.12
C LYS A 376 8.87 52.47 0.96
N PHE A 377 8.09 51.41 0.73
CA PHE A 377 6.64 51.49 0.61
C PHE A 377 5.94 51.91 1.92
N MET A 378 6.49 51.54 3.08
CA MET A 378 5.95 51.99 4.37
C MET A 378 6.14 53.50 4.58
N LYS A 379 7.22 54.09 4.04
CA LYS A 379 7.46 55.54 4.04
C LYS A 379 6.64 56.28 2.97
N ASP A 380 6.52 55.70 1.78
CA ASP A 380 5.73 56.23 0.67
C ASP A 380 4.76 55.18 0.11
N ALA A 381 3.51 55.25 0.57
CA ALA A 381 2.45 54.32 0.16
C ALA A 381 1.94 54.54 -1.28
N ALA A 382 2.39 55.59 -1.97
CA ALA A 382 2.02 55.87 -3.36
C ALA A 382 2.89 55.09 -4.37
N ASP A 383 4.05 54.55 -3.97
CA ASP A 383 4.95 53.79 -4.83
C ASP A 383 4.41 52.39 -5.16
N ILE A 384 3.49 52.31 -6.13
CA ILE A 384 2.90 51.07 -6.61
C ILE A 384 3.97 50.15 -7.24
N SER A 385 5.03 50.72 -7.81
CA SER A 385 6.11 49.93 -8.42
C SER A 385 6.89 49.16 -7.37
N ALA A 386 7.23 49.81 -6.26
CA ALA A 386 7.86 49.16 -5.11
C ALA A 386 6.94 48.10 -4.51
N TYR A 387 5.63 48.38 -4.36
CA TYR A 387 4.65 47.38 -3.90
C TYR A 387 4.67 46.12 -4.77
N LYS A 388 4.49 46.26 -6.09
CA LYS A 388 4.45 45.11 -7.02
C LYS A 388 5.75 44.31 -6.99
N ARG A 389 6.91 44.99 -6.99
CA ARG A 389 8.22 44.33 -6.91
C ARG A 389 8.41 43.60 -5.58
N THR A 390 7.99 44.20 -4.47
CA THR A 390 8.06 43.59 -3.13
C THR A 390 7.23 42.32 -3.05
N VAL A 391 5.98 42.35 -3.56
CA VAL A 391 5.12 41.17 -3.62
C VAL A 391 5.79 40.03 -4.39
N LEU A 392 6.30 40.33 -5.60
CA LEU A 392 6.99 39.34 -6.44
C LEU A 392 8.23 38.73 -5.75
N LEU A 393 9.01 39.53 -5.04
CA LEU A 393 10.19 39.03 -4.34
C LEU A 393 9.83 38.14 -3.16
N TYR A 394 8.88 38.55 -2.29
CA TYR A 394 8.46 37.70 -1.17
C TYR A 394 7.82 36.39 -1.63
N THR A 395 6.96 36.41 -2.64
CA THR A 395 6.35 35.18 -3.16
C THR A 395 7.37 34.25 -3.82
N SER A 396 8.31 34.79 -4.60
CA SER A 396 9.40 34.01 -5.19
C SER A 396 10.31 33.38 -4.13
N VAL A 397 10.72 34.16 -3.12
CA VAL A 397 11.58 33.70 -2.03
C VAL A 397 10.88 32.64 -1.18
N SER A 398 9.64 32.88 -0.74
CA SER A 398 8.89 31.92 0.08
C SER A 398 8.67 30.58 -0.64
N LYS A 399 8.35 30.59 -1.94
CA LYS A 399 8.23 29.36 -2.75
C LYS A 399 9.56 28.60 -2.83
N LYS A 400 10.67 29.29 -3.08
CA LYS A 400 12.01 28.67 -3.13
C LYS A 400 12.44 28.09 -1.77
N LEU A 401 12.17 28.81 -0.68
CA LEU A 401 12.43 28.34 0.69
C LEU A 401 11.56 27.13 1.05
N THR A 402 10.29 27.13 0.64
CA THR A 402 9.39 25.99 0.81
C THR A 402 9.98 24.77 0.13
N GLN A 403 10.32 24.83 -1.16
CA GLN A 403 10.93 23.72 -1.90
C GLN A 403 12.22 23.20 -1.24
N LEU A 404 13.07 24.08 -0.72
CA LEU A 404 14.28 23.71 0.04
C LEU A 404 13.96 22.99 1.36
N LEU A 405 12.94 23.45 2.09
CA LEU A 405 12.49 22.79 3.30
C LEU A 405 11.92 21.41 3.01
N ILE A 406 11.13 21.26 1.93
CA ILE A 406 10.58 19.97 1.50
C ILE A 406 11.68 18.93 1.27
N SER A 407 12.74 19.30 0.53
CA SER A 407 13.86 18.38 0.26
C SER A 407 14.70 18.07 1.50
N SER A 408 14.62 18.88 2.56
CA SER A 408 15.42 18.74 3.78
C SER A 408 14.65 18.17 4.98
N TYR A 409 13.31 18.11 4.92
CA TYR A 409 12.46 17.68 6.04
C TYR A 409 12.48 16.16 6.26
N ILE A 410 12.84 15.40 5.23
CA ILE A 410 13.02 13.95 5.30
C ILE A 410 14.36 13.66 5.99
N ARG A 411 14.30 13.12 7.20
CA ARG A 411 15.48 12.69 7.96
C ARG A 411 15.50 11.18 8.13
N TYR A 412 16.39 10.54 7.40
CA TYR A 412 16.68 9.11 7.54
C TYR A 412 17.55 8.85 8.78
N ASP A 413 17.23 7.82 9.55
CA ASP A 413 18.15 7.30 10.57
C ASP A 413 19.13 6.32 9.90
N ILE A 414 20.22 6.88 9.37
CA ILE A 414 21.24 6.14 8.63
C ILE A 414 21.85 5.01 9.47
N LEU A 415 21.94 5.15 10.80
CA LEU A 415 22.49 4.11 11.66
C LEU A 415 21.61 2.86 11.63
N PHE A 416 20.30 3.00 11.85
CA PHE A 416 19.38 1.87 11.83
C PHE A 416 19.21 1.29 10.42
N ILE A 417 19.23 2.13 9.37
CA ILE A 417 19.25 1.67 7.98
C ILE A 417 20.46 0.78 7.73
N VAL A 418 21.67 1.22 8.10
CA VAL A 418 22.91 0.46 7.85
C VAL A 418 22.94 -0.83 8.67
N ILE A 419 22.59 -0.80 9.95
CA ILE A 419 22.54 -2.01 10.79
C ILE A 419 21.52 -3.02 10.21
N GLY A 420 20.31 -2.55 9.90
CA GLY A 420 19.26 -3.36 9.29
C GLY A 420 19.73 -3.99 7.98
N MET A 421 20.25 -3.18 7.05
CA MET A 421 20.76 -3.62 5.76
C MET A 421 21.88 -4.66 5.89
N VAL A 422 22.88 -4.41 6.74
CA VAL A 422 24.01 -5.34 6.93
C VAL A 422 23.53 -6.68 7.51
N MET A 423 22.66 -6.66 8.53
CA MET A 423 22.11 -7.89 9.11
C MET A 423 21.29 -8.70 8.09
N ALA A 424 20.51 -8.02 7.24
CA ALA A 424 19.75 -8.65 6.17
C ALA A 424 20.67 -9.30 5.14
N LEU A 425 21.77 -8.65 4.75
CA LEU A 425 22.80 -9.22 3.87
C LEU A 425 23.44 -10.47 4.48
N PHE A 426 23.72 -10.47 5.79
CA PHE A 426 24.18 -11.67 6.49
C PHE A 426 23.16 -12.81 6.41
N CYS A 427 21.89 -12.52 6.65
CA CYS A 427 20.82 -13.52 6.58
C CYS A 427 20.69 -14.12 5.16
N ALA A 428 20.74 -13.27 4.13
CA ALA A 428 20.72 -13.69 2.73
C ALA A 428 21.93 -14.57 2.38
N ALA A 429 23.14 -14.19 2.81
CA ALA A 429 24.34 -14.98 2.61
C ALA A 429 24.27 -16.35 3.30
N ILE A 430 23.78 -16.41 4.55
CA ILE A 430 23.56 -17.66 5.28
C ILE A 430 22.56 -18.54 4.52
N ALA A 431 21.42 -18.00 4.07
CA ALA A 431 20.41 -18.75 3.34
C ALA A 431 20.97 -19.37 2.04
N VAL A 432 21.74 -18.61 1.26
CA VAL A 432 22.41 -19.11 0.05
C VAL A 432 23.43 -20.20 0.39
N LEU A 433 24.24 -20.02 1.43
CA LEU A 433 25.22 -21.03 1.82
C LEU A 433 24.58 -22.31 2.35
N GLN A 434 23.48 -22.22 3.11
CA GLN A 434 22.70 -23.39 3.54
C GLN A 434 22.15 -24.17 2.34
N LEU A 435 21.75 -23.48 1.27
CA LEU A 435 21.28 -24.13 0.04
C LEU A 435 22.41 -24.88 -0.69
N LEU A 436 23.62 -24.33 -0.65
CA LEU A 436 24.81 -24.88 -1.30
C LEU A 436 25.51 -25.99 -0.50
N GLN A 437 25.13 -26.20 0.77
CA GLN A 437 25.69 -27.28 1.58
C GLN A 437 25.18 -28.65 1.15
N ASP A 438 26.09 -29.63 1.18
CA ASP A 438 25.78 -31.01 0.81
C ASP A 438 24.99 -31.73 1.92
N THR A 439 23.99 -32.49 1.49
CA THR A 439 22.80 -32.90 2.27
C THR A 439 23.04 -33.91 3.40
N ASN A 440 24.27 -34.37 3.61
CA ASN A 440 24.56 -35.45 4.56
C ASN A 440 24.81 -34.98 6.01
N ALA A 441 25.03 -33.68 6.25
CA ALA A 441 25.27 -33.14 7.60
C ALA A 441 24.07 -32.31 8.11
N SER A 442 23.10 -32.98 8.74
CA SER A 442 21.90 -32.34 9.34
C SER A 442 22.16 -31.49 10.60
N VAL A 443 23.39 -31.55 11.15
CA VAL A 443 23.76 -30.88 12.40
C VAL A 443 25.07 -30.13 12.24
N LEU A 444 25.03 -28.82 12.49
CA LEU A 444 26.18 -27.92 12.54
C LEU A 444 26.78 -27.93 13.95
N THR A 445 28.04 -28.31 14.09
CA THR A 445 28.79 -28.22 15.36
C THR A 445 29.45 -26.84 15.46
N LEU A 446 28.75 -25.89 16.07
CA LEU A 446 29.32 -24.58 16.38
C LEU A 446 30.32 -24.75 17.53
N GLN A 447 31.61 -24.51 17.26
CA GLN A 447 32.64 -24.34 18.29
C GLN A 447 32.74 -22.86 18.66
N PRO A 448 32.12 -22.41 19.78
CA PRO A 448 32.29 -21.04 20.22
C PRO A 448 33.72 -20.88 20.75
N LYS A 449 34.59 -20.22 19.99
CA LYS A 449 35.78 -19.63 20.62
C LYS A 449 35.25 -18.45 21.45
N LEU A 450 35.13 -18.63 22.77
CA LEU A 450 34.57 -17.64 23.70
C LEU A 450 35.36 -16.32 23.73
N PHE A 451 36.68 -16.39 23.48
CA PHE A 451 37.61 -15.27 23.62
C PHE A 451 37.48 -14.18 22.53
N PRO A 452 37.39 -14.51 21.23
CA PRO A 452 37.10 -13.53 20.18
C PRO A 452 35.73 -12.86 20.35
N SER A 453 34.69 -13.59 20.76
CA SER A 453 33.34 -13.03 20.93
C SER A 453 33.24 -12.00 22.04
N ILE A 454 33.95 -12.21 23.16
CA ILE A 454 33.95 -11.27 24.30
C ILE A 454 34.75 -10.02 23.95
N ASN A 455 35.95 -10.17 23.35
CA ASN A 455 36.77 -9.03 22.93
C ASN A 455 36.11 -8.20 21.82
N CYS A 456 35.36 -8.84 20.92
CA CYS A 456 34.60 -8.14 19.89
C CYS A 456 33.30 -7.50 20.42
N MET A 457 32.63 -8.08 21.42
CA MET A 457 31.56 -7.38 22.14
C MET A 457 32.10 -6.12 22.82
N LEU A 458 33.26 -6.21 23.48
CA LEU A 458 33.93 -5.07 24.10
C LEU A 458 34.32 -4.00 23.07
N LEU A 459 34.86 -4.41 21.91
CA LEU A 459 35.22 -3.51 20.81
C LEU A 459 33.98 -2.85 20.19
N SER A 460 32.89 -3.60 20.00
CA SER A 460 31.62 -3.05 19.52
C SER A 460 31.05 -2.01 20.49
N PHE A 461 31.09 -2.29 21.80
CA PHE A 461 30.71 -1.36 22.85
C PHE A 461 31.58 -0.09 22.82
N LEU A 462 32.89 -0.23 22.59
CA LEU A 462 33.83 0.90 22.47
C LEU A 462 33.57 1.75 21.21
N LEU A 463 33.35 1.12 20.06
CA LEU A 463 33.03 1.78 18.78
C LEU A 463 31.70 2.53 18.86
N LEU A 464 30.73 1.96 19.58
CA LEU A 464 29.42 2.55 19.79
C LEU A 464 29.47 3.74 20.76
N LYS A 465 30.37 3.70 21.75
CA LYS A 465 30.65 4.86 22.61
C LYS A 465 31.30 6.00 21.83
N LEU A 466 32.18 5.69 20.88
CA LEU A 466 32.76 6.66 19.93
C LEU A 466 31.69 7.28 19.00
N LEU A 467 30.79 6.48 18.44
CA LEU A 467 29.69 6.98 17.60
C LEU A 467 28.65 7.80 18.39
N SER A 468 28.46 7.49 19.68
CA SER A 468 27.58 8.30 20.55
C SER A 468 28.15 9.68 20.89
N PHE A 469 29.46 9.88 20.72
CA PHE A 469 30.13 11.16 21.00
C PHE A 469 29.84 12.25 19.96
N GLU A 470 29.45 11.88 18.73
CA GLU A 470 29.09 12.86 17.69
C GLU A 470 27.70 13.48 17.88
N LYS A 471 26.85 12.90 18.73
CA LYS A 471 25.50 13.41 19.03
C LYS A 471 25.50 14.26 20.30
N GLN A 472 26.42 15.22 20.38
CA GLN A 472 26.45 16.22 21.44
C GLN A 472 25.38 17.29 21.18
N SER A 473 24.10 16.93 21.33
CA SER A 473 23.04 17.88 21.68
C SER A 473 21.91 17.20 22.46
N SER A 474 21.94 17.46 23.77
CA SER A 474 20.81 17.59 24.71
C SER A 474 19.98 16.37 25.17
N ALA A 475 20.41 15.13 25.07
CA ALA A 475 19.83 14.06 25.90
C ALA A 475 20.83 12.94 26.22
N GLU A 476 21.01 12.62 27.51
CA GLU A 476 21.77 11.45 27.93
C GLU A 476 21.15 10.17 27.32
N PRO A 477 21.94 9.28 26.69
CA PRO A 477 21.41 8.02 26.20
C PRO A 477 20.93 7.15 27.37
N SER A 478 19.64 6.78 27.37
CA SER A 478 19.04 5.93 28.40
C SER A 478 19.69 4.54 28.46
N ASN A 479 19.74 3.91 29.65
CA ASN A 479 20.21 2.52 29.83
C ASN A 479 19.53 1.52 28.87
N CYS A 480 18.29 1.81 28.45
CA CYS A 480 17.54 1.03 27.47
C CYS A 480 18.22 1.02 26.08
N PHE A 481 18.73 2.17 25.63
CA PHE A 481 19.45 2.28 24.35
C PHE A 481 20.71 1.41 24.34
N HIS A 482 21.48 1.42 25.43
CA HIS A 482 22.65 0.55 25.57
C HIS A 482 22.29 -0.94 25.60
N ALA A 483 21.20 -1.33 26.26
CA ALA A 483 20.73 -2.73 26.29
C ALA A 483 20.29 -3.24 24.92
N VAL A 484 19.56 -2.43 24.15
CA VAL A 484 19.16 -2.75 22.75
C VAL A 484 20.41 -2.98 21.90
N LEU A 485 21.41 -2.12 22.06
CA LEU A 485 22.62 -2.15 21.27
C LEU A 485 23.52 -3.35 21.58
N VAL A 486 23.60 -3.76 22.85
CA VAL A 486 24.25 -5.02 23.25
C VAL A 486 23.51 -6.22 22.68
N SER A 487 22.18 -6.20 22.66
CA SER A 487 21.38 -7.28 22.07
C SER A 487 21.63 -7.39 20.55
N LEU A 488 21.73 -6.26 19.85
CA LEU A 488 22.07 -6.20 18.42
C LEU A 488 23.47 -6.79 18.14
N SER A 489 24.46 -6.50 18.99
CA SER A 489 25.82 -7.04 18.80
C SER A 489 25.86 -8.55 18.99
N VAL A 490 25.14 -9.10 19.98
CA VAL A 490 25.00 -10.55 20.15
C VAL A 490 24.42 -11.20 18.91
N VAL A 491 23.32 -10.67 18.37
CA VAL A 491 22.70 -11.19 17.13
C VAL A 491 23.70 -11.14 15.97
N TYR A 492 24.38 -10.01 15.76
CA TYR A 492 25.40 -9.88 14.71
C TYR A 492 26.50 -10.95 14.82
N PHE A 493 27.04 -11.19 16.02
CA PHE A 493 28.09 -12.18 16.21
C PHE A 493 27.59 -13.61 16.01
N THR A 494 26.34 -13.91 16.37
CA THR A 494 25.77 -15.23 16.05
C THR A 494 25.66 -15.45 14.54
N LEU A 495 25.21 -14.45 13.77
CA LEU A 495 25.17 -14.52 12.31
C LEU A 495 26.57 -14.70 11.73
N TRP A 496 27.56 -13.93 12.20
CA TRP A 496 28.95 -14.07 11.78
C TRP A 496 29.52 -15.45 12.10
N ALA A 497 29.24 -16.00 13.28
CA ALA A 497 29.70 -17.33 13.68
C ALA A 497 29.10 -18.43 12.78
N ILE A 498 27.80 -18.34 12.47
CA ILE A 498 27.13 -19.24 11.53
C ILE A 498 27.76 -19.09 10.14
N LEU A 499 27.83 -17.86 9.61
CA LEU A 499 28.39 -17.58 8.29
C LEU A 499 29.82 -18.10 8.13
N SER A 500 30.70 -17.79 9.09
CA SER A 500 32.10 -18.20 9.06
C SER A 500 32.27 -19.73 9.13
N HIS A 501 31.37 -20.44 9.82
CA HIS A 501 31.37 -21.90 9.82
C HIS A 501 30.88 -22.46 8.48
N LEU A 502 29.79 -21.93 7.93
CA LEU A 502 29.26 -22.35 6.62
C LEU A 502 30.29 -22.13 5.51
N LEU A 503 31.00 -20.99 5.52
CA LEU A 503 32.10 -20.69 4.59
C LEU A 503 33.27 -21.66 4.70
N LYS A 504 33.64 -22.07 5.93
CA LYS A 504 34.71 -23.07 6.15
C LYS A 504 34.30 -24.49 5.73
N SER A 505 33.01 -24.81 5.83
CA SER A 505 32.44 -26.10 5.46
C SER A 505 32.22 -26.25 3.94
N MET A 506 32.57 -25.24 3.14
CA MET A 506 32.45 -25.32 1.68
C MET A 506 33.50 -26.26 1.09
N GLN A 507 33.11 -27.48 0.74
CA GLN A 507 33.81 -28.30 -0.25
C GLN A 507 33.23 -27.96 -1.64
N ALA A 508 34.10 -27.75 -2.64
CA ALA A 508 33.86 -27.18 -3.99
C ALA A 508 32.53 -27.59 -4.71
N SER A 509 31.85 -26.78 -5.56
CA SER A 509 31.92 -25.38 -5.99
C SER A 509 30.54 -25.00 -6.61
N LEU A 510 30.14 -23.72 -6.66
CA LEU A 510 28.97 -23.28 -7.44
C LEU A 510 28.96 -23.84 -8.89
N TRP A 511 30.16 -24.05 -9.43
CA TRP A 511 30.41 -24.61 -10.76
C TRP A 511 30.05 -26.10 -10.89
N THR A 512 30.07 -26.90 -9.82
CA THR A 512 29.59 -28.29 -9.89
C THR A 512 28.06 -28.34 -9.91
N LEU A 513 27.39 -27.46 -9.16
CA LEU A 513 25.92 -27.31 -9.18
C LEU A 513 25.41 -26.83 -10.54
N LEU A 514 26.11 -25.88 -11.17
CA LEU A 514 25.75 -25.35 -12.50
C LEU A 514 26.08 -26.33 -13.64
N LYS A 515 27.13 -27.14 -13.53
CA LYS A 515 27.54 -28.11 -14.56
C LYS A 515 26.63 -29.34 -14.64
N SER A 516 25.97 -29.73 -13.54
CA SER A 516 25.05 -30.88 -13.51
C SER A 516 23.57 -30.48 -13.54
N ALA A 517 23.24 -29.18 -13.57
CA ALA A 517 21.87 -28.70 -13.54
C ALA A 517 21.14 -28.94 -14.86
N SER A 518 19.90 -29.44 -14.77
CA SER A 518 18.98 -29.46 -15.91
C SER A 518 18.73 -28.04 -16.44
N LEU A 519 18.37 -27.91 -17.72
CA LEU A 519 17.99 -26.62 -18.34
C LEU A 519 16.89 -25.91 -17.53
N LEU A 520 15.97 -26.68 -16.96
CA LEU A 520 14.86 -26.17 -16.15
C LEU A 520 15.34 -25.55 -14.83
N SER A 521 16.28 -26.23 -14.15
CA SER A 521 16.91 -25.73 -12.94
C SER A 521 17.74 -24.47 -13.21
N LEU A 522 18.48 -24.42 -14.33
CA LEU A 522 19.22 -23.23 -14.76
C LEU A 522 18.28 -22.04 -15.02
N PHE A 523 17.17 -22.27 -15.70
CA PHE A 523 16.18 -21.21 -15.99
C PHE A 523 15.57 -20.63 -14.71
N ILE A 524 15.26 -21.47 -13.72
CA ILE A 524 14.68 -21.00 -12.46
C ILE A 524 15.68 -20.18 -11.64
N TRP A 525 16.95 -20.57 -11.61
CA TRP A 525 18.01 -19.75 -10.99
C TRP A 525 18.22 -18.43 -11.73
N PHE A 526 18.21 -18.46 -13.06
CA PHE A 526 18.24 -17.26 -13.88
C PHE A 526 17.05 -16.35 -13.55
N GLY A 527 15.81 -16.86 -13.56
CA GLY A 527 14.63 -16.05 -13.31
C GLY A 527 14.60 -15.44 -11.91
N THR A 528 15.00 -16.20 -10.89
CA THR A 528 15.09 -15.70 -9.50
C THR A 528 16.15 -14.61 -9.37
N SER A 529 17.31 -14.79 -10.03
CA SER A 529 18.39 -13.80 -10.02
C SER A 529 18.03 -12.57 -10.85
N PHE A 530 17.38 -12.75 -11.99
CA PHE A 530 16.90 -11.67 -12.86
C PHE A 530 15.88 -10.81 -12.15
N HIS A 531 14.90 -11.42 -11.46
CA HIS A 531 13.95 -10.67 -10.64
C HIS A 531 14.67 -9.83 -9.57
N CYS A 532 15.63 -10.42 -8.85
CA CYS A 532 16.43 -9.70 -7.86
C CYS A 532 17.11 -8.47 -8.48
N VAL A 533 17.82 -8.62 -9.60
CA VAL A 533 18.49 -7.51 -10.30
C VAL A 533 17.48 -6.48 -10.83
N SER A 534 16.30 -6.92 -11.30
CA SER A 534 15.27 -6.02 -11.82
C SER A 534 14.78 -5.00 -10.79
N LEU A 535 14.83 -5.35 -9.49
CA LEU A 535 14.48 -4.43 -8.40
C LEU A 535 15.43 -3.23 -8.26
N GLY A 536 16.55 -3.22 -8.99
CA GLY A 536 17.49 -2.09 -9.08
C GLY A 536 17.00 -0.89 -9.89
N SER A 537 15.85 -1.00 -10.58
CA SER A 537 15.29 0.05 -11.43
C SER A 537 13.84 0.37 -11.04
N SER A 538 13.51 1.66 -10.90
CA SER A 538 12.15 2.09 -10.54
C SER A 538 11.11 1.61 -11.56
N SER A 539 11.40 1.66 -12.86
CA SER A 539 10.47 1.20 -13.89
C SER A 539 10.20 -0.30 -13.85
N PHE A 540 11.19 -1.12 -13.46
CA PHE A 540 10.99 -2.56 -13.26
C PHE A 540 10.23 -2.87 -11.97
N VAL A 541 10.30 -1.99 -10.95
CA VAL A 541 9.48 -2.11 -9.74
C VAL A 541 8.02 -1.73 -10.02
N GLU A 542 7.77 -0.68 -10.81
CA GLU A 542 6.42 -0.31 -11.28
C GLU A 542 5.82 -1.43 -12.16
N GLU A 543 6.61 -1.96 -13.09
CA GLU A 543 6.19 -2.98 -14.07
C GLU A 543 6.57 -4.41 -13.68
N GLU A 544 6.71 -4.69 -12.38
CA GLU A 544 7.20 -5.99 -11.88
C GLU A 544 6.37 -7.18 -12.36
N HIS A 545 5.06 -6.96 -12.54
CA HIS A 545 4.14 -7.92 -13.10
C HIS A 545 4.60 -8.50 -14.44
N GLN A 546 5.28 -7.71 -15.28
CA GLN A 546 5.83 -8.16 -16.56
C GLN A 546 6.84 -9.29 -16.34
N THR A 547 7.77 -9.10 -15.41
CA THR A 547 8.78 -10.10 -15.05
C THR A 547 8.11 -11.43 -14.69
N TRP A 548 7.10 -11.40 -13.84
CA TRP A 548 6.38 -12.61 -13.44
C TRP A 548 5.59 -13.25 -14.60
N TYR A 549 4.93 -12.45 -15.45
CA TYR A 549 4.20 -12.97 -16.61
C TYR A 549 5.11 -13.69 -17.60
N TYR A 550 6.29 -13.12 -17.89
CA TYR A 550 7.26 -13.76 -18.78
C TYR A 550 7.88 -15.01 -18.15
N LEU A 551 8.29 -14.96 -16.88
CA LEU A 551 8.91 -16.09 -16.19
C LEU A 551 7.94 -17.28 -16.07
N THR A 552 6.70 -17.04 -15.64
CA THR A 552 5.67 -18.08 -15.48
C THR A 552 5.24 -18.69 -16.82
N SER A 553 5.07 -17.88 -17.87
CA SER A 553 4.75 -18.41 -19.20
C SER A 553 5.89 -19.25 -19.77
N THR A 554 7.14 -18.79 -19.60
CA THR A 554 8.32 -19.50 -20.10
C THR A 554 8.52 -20.83 -19.38
N ILE A 555 8.36 -20.89 -18.05
CA ILE A 555 8.48 -22.18 -17.33
C ILE A 555 7.40 -23.17 -17.78
N MET A 556 6.15 -22.73 -17.99
CA MET A 556 5.08 -23.61 -18.50
C MET A 556 5.41 -24.16 -19.89
N ILE A 557 5.99 -23.35 -20.77
CA ILE A 557 6.46 -23.80 -22.09
C ILE A 557 7.59 -24.81 -21.93
N LEU A 558 8.60 -24.53 -21.11
CA LEU A 558 9.74 -25.43 -20.89
C LEU A 558 9.31 -26.78 -20.29
N LEU A 559 8.39 -26.78 -19.32
CA LEU A 559 7.78 -27.99 -18.76
C LEU A 559 7.07 -28.79 -19.85
N THR A 560 6.30 -28.11 -20.72
CA THR A 560 5.63 -28.75 -21.85
C THR A 560 6.61 -29.37 -22.83
N LEU A 561 7.63 -28.63 -23.26
CA LEU A 561 8.62 -29.12 -24.21
C LEU A 561 9.39 -30.32 -23.66
N LYS A 562 9.75 -30.29 -22.37
CA LYS A 562 10.44 -31.40 -21.70
C LYS A 562 9.56 -32.65 -21.63
N GLU A 563 8.28 -32.49 -21.30
CA GLU A 563 7.34 -33.61 -21.26
C GLU A 563 7.06 -34.20 -22.64
N VAL A 564 6.87 -33.36 -23.68
CA VAL A 564 6.76 -33.84 -25.07
C VAL A 564 8.02 -34.60 -25.48
N SER A 565 9.21 -34.14 -25.08
CA SER A 565 10.46 -34.85 -25.33
C SER A 565 10.48 -36.22 -24.66
N VAL A 566 10.02 -36.34 -23.41
CA VAL A 566 9.88 -37.61 -22.71
C VAL A 566 8.88 -38.52 -23.44
N MET A 567 7.70 -38.03 -23.81
CA MET A 567 6.70 -38.81 -24.56
C MET A 567 7.25 -39.31 -25.90
N ASN A 568 7.94 -38.46 -26.66
CA ASN A 568 8.56 -38.83 -27.94
C ASN A 568 9.64 -39.90 -27.77
N ASN A 569 10.47 -39.80 -26.73
CA ASN A 569 11.48 -40.80 -26.42
C ASN A 569 10.84 -42.15 -26.06
N THR A 570 9.77 -42.13 -25.27
CA THR A 570 8.99 -43.33 -24.91
C THR A 570 8.36 -43.98 -26.14
N ILE A 571 7.70 -43.20 -27.00
CA ILE A 571 7.14 -43.67 -28.28
C ILE A 571 8.23 -44.27 -29.17
N GLY A 572 9.39 -43.61 -29.27
CA GLY A 572 10.52 -44.10 -30.06
C GLY A 572 11.18 -45.36 -29.49
N ALA A 573 11.15 -45.57 -28.17
CA ALA A 573 11.60 -46.80 -27.52
C ALA A 573 10.61 -47.95 -27.75
N LEU A 574 9.30 -47.69 -27.58
CA LEU A 574 8.22 -48.65 -27.89
C LEU A 574 8.29 -49.11 -29.34
N SER A 575 8.40 -48.16 -30.29
CA SER A 575 8.46 -48.46 -31.72
C SER A 575 9.68 -49.28 -32.15
N ARG A 576 10.75 -49.33 -31.34
CA ARG A 576 11.95 -50.14 -31.60
C ARG A 576 11.87 -51.55 -31.02
N HIS A 577 10.92 -51.82 -30.12
CA HIS A 577 10.71 -53.16 -29.58
C HIS A 577 9.92 -54.03 -30.56
N THR A 578 10.52 -55.16 -30.96
CA THR A 578 9.99 -56.11 -31.98
C THR A 578 8.69 -56.83 -31.62
N LYS A 579 8.20 -56.70 -30.38
CA LYS A 579 6.91 -57.23 -29.90
C LYS A 579 5.90 -56.13 -29.51
N SER A 580 6.18 -54.87 -29.85
CA SER A 580 5.28 -53.76 -29.51
C SER A 580 4.02 -53.80 -30.37
N ASP A 581 2.86 -53.66 -29.73
CA ASP A 581 1.57 -53.62 -30.39
C ASP A 581 1.44 -52.28 -31.14
N ALA A 582 1.25 -52.31 -32.46
CA ALA A 582 1.17 -51.10 -33.28
C ALA A 582 0.04 -50.16 -32.81
N SER A 583 -1.02 -50.74 -32.27
CA SER A 583 -2.14 -50.06 -31.63
C SER A 583 -1.71 -49.20 -30.42
N LEU A 584 -0.80 -49.69 -29.58
CA LEU A 584 -0.31 -48.98 -28.40
C LEU A 584 0.53 -47.75 -28.78
N VAL A 585 1.32 -47.85 -29.86
CA VAL A 585 2.11 -46.71 -30.38
C VAL A 585 1.19 -45.62 -30.91
N GLU A 586 0.07 -45.98 -31.53
CA GLU A 586 -0.93 -45.04 -32.04
C GLU A 586 -1.64 -44.30 -30.90
N VAL A 587 -2.09 -45.02 -29.86
CA VAL A 587 -2.67 -44.42 -28.64
C VAL A 587 -1.70 -43.43 -27.98
N CYS A 588 -0.43 -43.79 -27.84
CA CYS A 588 0.58 -42.88 -27.27
C CYS A 588 0.80 -41.62 -28.11
N LYS A 589 0.69 -41.71 -29.45
CA LYS A 589 0.77 -40.54 -30.34
C LYS A 589 -0.46 -39.65 -30.21
N GLU A 590 -1.65 -40.24 -30.08
CA GLU A 590 -2.90 -39.51 -29.89
C GLU A 590 -2.89 -38.75 -28.55
N GLU A 591 -2.55 -39.42 -27.45
CA GLU A 591 -2.37 -38.82 -26.13
C GLU A 591 -1.39 -37.63 -26.16
N ARG A 592 -0.25 -37.78 -26.84
CA ARG A 592 0.71 -36.69 -27.04
C ARG A 592 0.09 -35.52 -27.80
N ASN A 593 -0.68 -35.77 -28.85
CA ASN A 593 -1.31 -34.72 -29.64
C ASN A 593 -2.38 -33.97 -28.83
N ILE A 594 -3.22 -34.69 -28.09
CA ILE A 594 -4.22 -34.12 -27.17
C ILE A 594 -3.52 -33.26 -26.11
N PHE A 595 -2.43 -33.78 -25.52
CA PHE A 595 -1.62 -33.04 -24.57
C PHE A 595 -1.02 -31.75 -25.14
N CYS A 596 -0.47 -31.79 -26.35
CA CYS A 596 0.08 -30.62 -27.03
C CYS A 596 -1.02 -29.57 -27.28
N ALA A 597 -2.17 -29.98 -27.83
CA ALA A 597 -3.29 -29.09 -28.08
C ALA A 597 -3.83 -28.47 -26.77
N GLY A 598 -3.98 -29.27 -25.72
CA GLY A 598 -4.39 -28.81 -24.39
C GLY A 598 -3.39 -27.82 -23.78
N SER A 599 -2.09 -28.05 -23.95
CA SER A 599 -1.03 -27.14 -23.46
C SER A 599 -1.05 -25.78 -24.17
N ILE A 600 -1.25 -25.77 -25.50
CA ILE A 600 -1.38 -24.53 -26.28
C ILE A 600 -2.63 -23.76 -25.84
N ALA A 601 -3.77 -24.45 -25.73
CA ALA A 601 -5.01 -23.83 -25.24
C ALA A 601 -4.81 -23.24 -23.83
N PHE A 602 -4.11 -23.94 -22.95
CA PHE A 602 -3.81 -23.47 -21.60
C PHE A 602 -2.94 -22.20 -21.59
N LEU A 603 -1.92 -22.13 -22.46
CA LEU A 603 -1.10 -20.93 -22.61
C LEU A 603 -1.89 -19.74 -23.18
N CYS A 604 -2.77 -19.99 -24.15
CA CYS A 604 -3.67 -18.97 -24.69
C CYS A 604 -4.59 -18.39 -23.59
N ILE A 605 -5.09 -19.23 -22.67
CA ILE A 605 -5.88 -18.76 -21.52
C ILE A 605 -5.06 -17.78 -20.66
N HIS A 606 -3.78 -18.06 -20.39
CA HIS A 606 -2.92 -17.15 -19.63
C HIS A 606 -2.66 -15.81 -20.34
N VAL A 607 -2.61 -15.80 -21.68
CA VAL A 607 -2.53 -14.56 -22.48
C VAL A 607 -3.81 -13.74 -22.33
N THR A 608 -4.98 -14.38 -22.36
CA THR A 608 -6.28 -13.71 -22.19
C THR A 608 -6.46 -13.21 -20.76
N VAL A 609 -6.15 -14.02 -19.75
CA VAL A 609 -6.26 -13.68 -18.32
C VAL A 609 -5.40 -12.48 -17.96
N ARG A 610 -4.22 -12.33 -18.57
CA ARG A 610 -3.40 -11.12 -18.40
C ARG A 610 -4.11 -9.81 -18.75
N ARG A 611 -5.12 -9.85 -19.63
CA ARG A 611 -5.90 -8.67 -20.04
C ARG A 611 -7.15 -8.44 -19.19
N PHE A 612 -7.41 -9.30 -18.19
CA PHE A 612 -8.54 -9.12 -17.28
C PHE A 612 -8.40 -7.86 -16.44
N ASN A 613 -7.20 -7.60 -15.94
CA ASN A 613 -6.88 -6.39 -15.19
C ASN A 613 -5.56 -5.83 -15.71
N GLN A 614 -5.51 -4.52 -15.96
CA GLN A 614 -4.28 -3.81 -16.24
C GLN A 614 -3.54 -3.49 -14.94
N THR A 615 -2.26 -3.84 -14.91
CA THR A 615 -1.36 -3.63 -13.77
C THR A 615 -0.16 -2.80 -14.18
N GLY A 616 0.46 -2.15 -13.19
CA GLY A 616 1.54 -1.19 -13.43
C GLY A 616 1.02 0.19 -13.85
N ASP A 617 1.95 1.11 -14.06
CA ASP A 617 1.62 2.53 -14.25
C ASP A 617 1.55 2.89 -15.74
N LYS A 618 2.33 2.22 -16.60
CA LYS A 618 2.51 2.65 -18.00
C LYS A 618 1.23 2.61 -18.82
N TRP A 619 0.39 1.60 -18.60
CA TRP A 619 -0.81 1.37 -19.40
C TRP A 619 -2.11 1.60 -18.64
N GLN A 620 -2.03 2.04 -17.38
CA GLN A 620 -3.17 2.15 -16.48
C GLN A 620 -4.31 3.05 -16.98
N HIS A 621 -4.03 3.98 -17.90
CA HIS A 621 -5.02 4.88 -18.50
C HIS A 621 -5.87 4.21 -19.60
N LEU A 622 -5.50 3.02 -20.08
CA LEU A 622 -6.25 2.29 -21.09
C LEU A 622 -7.27 1.36 -20.41
N PRO A 623 -8.50 1.24 -20.94
CA PRO A 623 -9.49 0.34 -20.36
C PRO A 623 -9.10 -1.13 -20.54
N ASP A 624 -9.38 -1.95 -19.53
CA ASP A 624 -9.21 -3.40 -19.57
C ASP A 624 -10.55 -4.17 -19.67
N VAL A 625 -10.49 -5.50 -19.64
CA VAL A 625 -11.70 -6.35 -19.72
C VAL A 625 -12.56 -6.18 -18.47
N GLY A 626 -11.96 -6.01 -17.29
CA GLY A 626 -12.66 -5.72 -16.04
C GLY A 626 -13.41 -4.38 -16.09
N ASP A 627 -12.77 -3.34 -16.59
CA ASP A 627 -13.38 -2.01 -16.80
C ASP A 627 -14.56 -2.10 -17.77
N TRP A 628 -14.39 -2.83 -18.87
CA TRP A 628 -15.46 -3.05 -19.84
C TRP A 628 -16.63 -3.81 -19.22
N LEU A 629 -16.37 -4.89 -18.47
CA LEU A 629 -17.41 -5.68 -17.81
C LEU A 629 -18.13 -4.92 -16.69
N SER A 630 -17.46 -3.95 -16.06
CA SER A 630 -18.01 -3.18 -14.93
C SER A 630 -19.01 -2.10 -15.35
N LYS A 631 -19.12 -1.80 -16.64
CA LYS A 631 -20.13 -0.87 -17.15
C LYS A 631 -21.55 -1.45 -17.01
N GLU A 632 -22.52 -0.62 -16.63
CA GLU A 632 -23.93 -1.03 -16.48
C GLU A 632 -24.52 -1.67 -17.75
N GLU A 633 -24.12 -1.19 -18.94
CA GLU A 633 -24.51 -1.78 -20.23
C GLU A 633 -24.05 -3.24 -20.42
N HIS A 634 -22.97 -3.65 -19.74
CA HIS A 634 -22.37 -4.97 -19.86
C HIS A 634 -22.61 -5.87 -18.65
N LYS A 635 -23.50 -5.46 -17.73
CA LYS A 635 -23.83 -6.21 -16.50
C LYS A 635 -24.24 -7.67 -16.75
N MET A 636 -24.91 -7.95 -17.88
CA MET A 636 -25.25 -9.32 -18.28
C MET A 636 -23.99 -10.17 -18.53
N TRP A 637 -22.98 -9.61 -19.20
CA TRP A 637 -21.71 -10.28 -19.46
C TRP A 637 -20.89 -10.47 -18.18
N LEU A 638 -20.90 -9.50 -17.27
CA LEU A 638 -20.28 -9.64 -15.94
C LEU A 638 -20.93 -10.80 -15.15
N SER A 639 -22.26 -10.89 -15.21
CA SER A 639 -23.03 -11.94 -14.55
C SER A 639 -22.71 -13.33 -15.12
N LEU A 640 -22.58 -13.44 -16.45
CA LEU A 640 -22.18 -14.68 -17.11
C LEU A 640 -20.73 -15.07 -16.76
N THR A 641 -19.79 -14.12 -16.81
CA THR A 641 -18.38 -14.36 -16.46
C THR A 641 -18.23 -14.85 -15.02
N MET A 642 -18.95 -14.24 -14.07
CA MET A 642 -18.94 -14.67 -12.67
C MET A 642 -19.51 -16.09 -12.50
N LEU A 643 -20.62 -16.40 -13.17
CA LEU A 643 -21.22 -17.74 -13.14
C LEU A 643 -20.26 -18.80 -13.67
N VAL A 644 -19.63 -18.54 -14.83
CA VAL A 644 -18.62 -19.42 -15.41
C VAL A 644 -17.43 -19.59 -14.46
N GLY A 645 -16.97 -18.51 -13.83
CA GLY A 645 -15.90 -18.53 -12.84
C GLY A 645 -16.22 -19.40 -11.62
N LEU A 646 -17.43 -19.28 -11.05
CA LEU A 646 -17.88 -20.10 -9.93
C LEU A 646 -18.04 -21.58 -10.31
N CYS A 647 -18.65 -21.87 -11.46
CA CYS A 647 -18.75 -23.24 -11.97
C CYS A 647 -17.37 -23.87 -12.17
N TYR A 648 -16.42 -23.10 -12.72
CA TYR A 648 -15.05 -23.56 -12.91
C TYR A 648 -14.34 -23.78 -11.57
N LEU A 649 -14.54 -22.91 -10.57
CA LEU A 649 -14.01 -23.11 -9.23
C LEU A 649 -14.54 -24.40 -8.60
N VAL A 650 -15.85 -24.64 -8.63
CA VAL A 650 -16.46 -25.88 -8.12
C VAL A 650 -15.90 -27.09 -8.84
N TYR A 651 -15.74 -27.03 -10.17
CA TYR A 651 -15.11 -28.09 -10.95
C TYR A 651 -13.67 -28.40 -10.48
N GLN A 652 -12.86 -27.38 -10.17
CA GLN A 652 -11.53 -27.59 -9.61
C GLN A 652 -11.59 -28.21 -8.20
N ILE A 653 -12.54 -27.78 -7.36
CA ILE A 653 -12.75 -28.32 -6.01
C ILE A 653 -13.11 -29.82 -6.06
N CYS A 654 -13.90 -30.28 -7.04
CA CYS A 654 -14.27 -31.69 -7.19
C CYS A 654 -13.08 -32.65 -7.28
N TYR A 655 -11.90 -32.19 -7.75
CA TYR A 655 -10.70 -33.04 -7.82
C TYR A 655 -10.06 -33.30 -6.45
N MET A 656 -10.36 -32.46 -5.45
CA MET A 656 -9.71 -32.49 -4.13
C MET A 656 -10.69 -32.82 -3.00
N ALA A 657 -12.00 -32.68 -3.25
CA ALA A 657 -13.08 -32.77 -2.27
C ALA A 657 -13.86 -34.09 -2.37
N GLY A 658 -14.34 -34.59 -1.22
CA GLY A 658 -15.36 -35.65 -1.19
C GLY A 658 -16.76 -35.11 -1.51
N LEU A 659 -17.71 -36.01 -1.79
CA LEU A 659 -19.08 -35.66 -2.22
C LEU A 659 -19.75 -34.59 -1.34
N LEU A 660 -19.72 -34.75 -0.02
CA LEU A 660 -20.34 -33.81 0.91
C LEU A 660 -19.71 -32.40 0.81
N THR A 661 -18.37 -32.33 0.81
CA THR A 661 -17.64 -31.06 0.65
C THR A 661 -17.92 -30.41 -0.71
N THR A 662 -18.07 -31.20 -1.78
CA THR A 662 -18.46 -30.71 -3.11
C THR A 662 -19.86 -30.10 -3.10
N VAL A 663 -20.83 -30.77 -2.46
CA VAL A 663 -22.20 -30.23 -2.32
C VAL A 663 -22.19 -28.92 -1.54
N LEU A 664 -21.46 -28.85 -0.41
CA LEU A 664 -21.31 -27.63 0.39
C LEU A 664 -20.58 -26.50 -0.37
N SER A 665 -19.65 -26.85 -1.25
CA SER A 665 -18.93 -25.86 -2.09
C SER A 665 -19.81 -25.33 -3.22
N LEU A 666 -20.68 -26.17 -3.77
CA LEU A 666 -21.69 -25.77 -4.76
C LEU A 666 -22.73 -24.84 -4.12
N THR A 667 -23.26 -25.18 -2.94
CA THR A 667 -24.18 -24.31 -2.20
C THR A 667 -23.51 -22.99 -1.85
N ALA A 668 -22.27 -23.00 -1.34
CA ALA A 668 -21.51 -21.78 -1.07
C ALA A 668 -21.32 -20.91 -2.32
N SER A 669 -21.03 -21.51 -3.47
CA SER A 669 -20.87 -20.78 -4.75
C SER A 669 -22.19 -20.15 -5.24
N LEU A 670 -23.32 -20.86 -5.09
CA LEU A 670 -24.65 -20.30 -5.39
C LEU A 670 -24.99 -19.13 -4.46
N LEU A 671 -24.62 -19.23 -3.17
CA LEU A 671 -24.81 -18.15 -2.20
C LEU A 671 -23.94 -16.92 -2.53
N ILE A 672 -22.69 -17.12 -2.97
CA ILE A 672 -21.83 -16.01 -3.44
C ILE A 672 -22.51 -15.28 -4.60
N TYR A 673 -23.01 -16.01 -5.60
CA TYR A 673 -23.72 -15.41 -6.73
C TYR A 673 -24.97 -14.65 -6.29
N TYR A 674 -25.80 -15.28 -5.44
CA TYR A 674 -27.01 -14.66 -4.90
C TYR A 674 -26.70 -13.40 -4.10
N TYR A 675 -25.65 -13.41 -3.27
CA TYR A 675 -25.20 -12.24 -2.52
C TYR A 675 -24.84 -11.08 -3.45
N ARG A 676 -24.03 -11.35 -4.49
CA ARG A 676 -23.64 -10.32 -5.47
C ARG A 676 -24.85 -9.77 -6.23
N ALA A 677 -25.80 -10.63 -6.56
CA ALA A 677 -27.04 -10.16 -7.18
C ALA A 677 -27.94 -9.34 -6.22
N ALA A 678 -28.05 -9.74 -4.96
CA ALA A 678 -28.76 -8.99 -3.93
C ALA A 678 -28.12 -7.62 -3.68
N SER A 679 -26.79 -7.52 -3.81
CA SER A 679 -26.07 -6.24 -3.75
C SER A 679 -26.23 -5.39 -5.02
N GLY A 680 -26.84 -5.93 -6.08
CA GLY A 680 -27.04 -5.25 -7.35
C GLY A 680 -25.81 -5.18 -8.25
N THR A 681 -24.71 -5.87 -7.92
CA THR A 681 -23.47 -5.87 -8.73
C THR A 681 -23.61 -6.74 -9.99
N VAL A 682 -24.30 -7.86 -9.88
CA VAL A 682 -24.67 -8.74 -11.01
C VAL A 682 -26.19 -8.86 -11.11
N SER A 683 -26.71 -9.24 -12.27
CA SER A 683 -28.14 -9.47 -12.45
C SER A 683 -28.49 -10.94 -12.21
N ILE A 684 -29.59 -11.19 -11.50
CA ILE A 684 -30.28 -12.48 -11.63
C ILE A 684 -31.21 -12.35 -12.82
N PHE A 685 -31.22 -13.36 -13.70
CA PHE A 685 -32.06 -13.50 -14.88
C PHE A 685 -33.59 -13.38 -14.57
N GLY A 686 -34.07 -12.20 -14.18
CA GLY A 686 -35.48 -11.89 -13.92
C GLY A 686 -35.99 -11.97 -12.47
N LEU A 687 -35.14 -12.16 -11.44
CA LEU A 687 -35.59 -12.24 -10.03
C LEU A 687 -35.03 -11.09 -9.18
N SER A 688 -35.88 -10.49 -8.34
CA SER A 688 -35.45 -9.53 -7.33
C SER A 688 -34.92 -10.26 -6.09
N ALA A 689 -33.62 -10.17 -5.82
CA ALA A 689 -33.06 -10.64 -4.56
C ALA A 689 -33.31 -9.61 -3.44
N SER A 690 -33.78 -10.07 -2.27
CA SER A 690 -34.28 -9.17 -1.22
C SER A 690 -33.52 -9.24 0.10
N ASN A 691 -32.72 -10.29 0.37
CA ASN A 691 -32.06 -10.45 1.67
C ASN A 691 -30.62 -11.01 1.58
N SER A 692 -29.64 -10.11 1.50
CA SER A 692 -28.21 -10.44 1.44
C SER A 692 -27.64 -10.98 2.76
N ALA A 693 -28.21 -10.59 3.91
CA ALA A 693 -27.68 -10.94 5.23
C ALA A 693 -27.88 -12.43 5.59
N ILE A 694 -29.07 -12.97 5.30
CA ILE A 694 -29.36 -14.40 5.51
C ILE A 694 -28.45 -15.25 4.61
N CYS A 695 -28.28 -14.84 3.36
CA CYS A 695 -27.39 -15.52 2.40
C CYS A 695 -25.96 -15.66 2.93
N LEU A 696 -25.37 -14.55 3.41
CA LEU A 696 -24.03 -14.57 3.99
C LEU A 696 -23.96 -15.43 5.25
N THR A 697 -24.99 -15.41 6.10
CA THR A 697 -25.05 -16.26 7.30
C THR A 697 -24.97 -17.75 6.94
N ILE A 698 -25.75 -18.17 5.94
CA ILE A 698 -25.73 -19.56 5.44
C ILE A 698 -24.37 -19.87 4.80
N PHE A 699 -23.75 -18.93 4.09
CA PHE A 699 -22.41 -19.10 3.54
C PHE A 699 -21.36 -19.36 4.64
N TRP A 700 -21.38 -18.58 5.73
CA TRP A 700 -20.48 -18.80 6.86
C TRP A 700 -20.70 -20.16 7.53
N ILE A 701 -21.96 -20.60 7.66
CA ILE A 701 -22.29 -21.95 8.16
C ILE A 701 -21.68 -23.03 7.26
N ASN A 702 -21.82 -22.93 5.93
CA ASN A 702 -21.21 -23.89 4.99
C ASN A 702 -19.67 -23.97 5.17
N LEU A 703 -18.99 -22.83 5.32
CA LEU A 703 -17.54 -22.82 5.54
C LEU A 703 -17.14 -23.52 6.86
N VAL A 704 -17.91 -23.28 7.92
CA VAL A 704 -17.72 -23.93 9.22
C VAL A 704 -17.95 -25.45 9.12
N GLU A 705 -18.97 -25.88 8.38
CA GLU A 705 -19.23 -27.31 8.13
C GLU A 705 -18.07 -27.97 7.36
N ILE A 706 -17.58 -27.33 6.28
CA ILE A 706 -16.41 -27.80 5.53
C ILE A 706 -15.17 -27.92 6.44
N PHE A 707 -14.97 -26.96 7.34
CA PHE A 707 -13.88 -27.01 8.31
C PHE A 707 -14.01 -28.22 9.25
N PHE A 708 -15.19 -28.41 9.85
CA PHE A 708 -15.42 -29.52 10.79
C PHE A 708 -15.35 -30.90 10.13
N ILE A 709 -15.79 -31.03 8.87
CA ILE A 709 -15.66 -32.28 8.09
C ILE A 709 -14.19 -32.72 8.00
N GLY A 710 -13.25 -31.77 7.85
CA GLY A 710 -11.82 -32.07 7.82
C GLY A 710 -11.21 -32.24 9.22
N PHE A 711 -11.65 -31.43 10.18
CA PHE A 711 -11.03 -31.34 11.50
C PHE A 711 -11.46 -32.45 12.47
N LEU A 712 -12.75 -32.78 12.56
CA LEU A 712 -13.27 -33.76 13.53
C LEU A 712 -12.60 -35.14 13.41
N PRO A 713 -12.41 -35.71 12.20
CA PRO A 713 -11.75 -37.00 12.05
C PRO A 713 -10.29 -36.98 12.51
N MET A 714 -9.60 -35.85 12.37
CA MET A 714 -8.22 -35.67 12.82
C MET A 714 -8.16 -35.62 14.35
N MET A 715 -8.99 -34.78 14.98
CA MET A 715 -9.05 -34.61 16.43
C MET A 715 -9.37 -35.93 17.12
N TYR A 716 -10.39 -36.66 16.65
CA TYR A 716 -10.75 -37.98 17.16
C TYR A 716 -9.56 -38.95 17.12
N ARG A 717 -8.78 -38.96 16.03
CA ARG A 717 -7.63 -39.86 15.88
C ARG A 717 -6.40 -39.43 16.67
N ALA A 718 -6.19 -38.12 16.85
CA ALA A 718 -5.15 -37.59 17.73
C ALA A 718 -5.41 -38.01 19.18
N ILE A 719 -6.66 -37.92 19.63
CA ILE A 719 -7.11 -38.44 20.94
C ILE A 719 -6.88 -39.95 21.03
N MET A 720 -7.14 -40.70 19.96
CA MET A 720 -6.93 -42.15 19.89
C MET A 720 -5.47 -42.57 19.63
N GLY A 721 -4.51 -41.64 19.59
CA GLY A 721 -3.08 -41.94 19.37
C GLY A 721 -2.73 -42.50 17.97
N ARG A 722 -3.63 -42.37 16.98
CA ARG A 722 -3.48 -42.93 15.62
C ARG A 722 -3.27 -41.82 14.57
N THR A 723 -2.15 -41.12 14.64
CA THR A 723 -1.79 -40.09 13.65
C THR A 723 -1.21 -40.73 12.38
N SER A 724 -1.79 -40.44 11.21
CA SER A 724 -1.29 -40.89 9.90
C SER A 724 -1.11 -39.70 8.95
N GLN A 725 0.00 -39.67 8.20
CA GLN A 725 0.32 -38.65 7.19
C GLN A 725 -0.76 -38.52 6.10
N LYS A 726 -1.48 -39.60 5.80
CA LYS A 726 -2.49 -39.63 4.73
C LYS A 726 -3.66 -38.65 4.97
N ARG A 727 -3.95 -38.35 6.24
CA ARG A 727 -5.12 -37.54 6.63
C ARG A 727 -4.77 -36.13 7.08
N THR A 728 -3.48 -35.79 7.18
CA THR A 728 -3.04 -34.40 7.21
C THR A 728 -3.23 -33.71 5.86
N GLY A 729 -3.10 -34.44 4.74
CA GLY A 729 -3.40 -33.94 3.39
C GLY A 729 -4.87 -33.50 3.20
N GLU A 730 -5.83 -34.29 3.71
CA GLU A 730 -7.27 -33.97 3.66
C GLU A 730 -7.62 -32.65 4.37
N LEU A 731 -6.92 -32.31 5.47
CA LEU A 731 -7.09 -31.02 6.16
C LEU A 731 -6.69 -29.86 5.24
N PHE A 732 -5.55 -29.97 4.56
CA PHE A 732 -5.08 -28.92 3.64
C PHE A 732 -6.04 -28.74 2.48
N ASN A 733 -6.64 -29.81 1.96
CA ASN A 733 -7.67 -29.70 0.92
C ASN A 733 -8.84 -28.83 1.40
N ASN A 734 -9.34 -29.07 2.61
CA ASN A 734 -10.44 -28.27 3.15
C ASN A 734 -10.01 -26.82 3.44
N CYS A 735 -8.79 -26.59 3.92
CA CYS A 735 -8.26 -25.23 4.08
C CYS A 735 -8.16 -24.50 2.73
N ILE A 736 -7.67 -25.16 1.67
CA ILE A 736 -7.62 -24.60 0.31
C ILE A 736 -9.02 -24.26 -0.17
N ILE A 737 -9.99 -25.15 0.02
CA ILE A 737 -11.39 -24.93 -0.39
C ILE A 737 -11.99 -23.73 0.35
N ILE A 738 -11.81 -23.65 1.67
CA ILE A 738 -12.30 -22.53 2.48
C ILE A 738 -11.68 -21.21 2.00
N VAL A 739 -10.36 -21.16 1.85
CA VAL A 739 -9.67 -19.94 1.40
C VAL A 739 -10.06 -19.58 -0.04
N ALA A 740 -10.27 -20.55 -0.91
CA ALA A 740 -10.70 -20.32 -2.29
C ALA A 740 -12.13 -19.77 -2.38
N LEU A 741 -13.08 -20.33 -1.60
CA LEU A 741 -14.46 -19.82 -1.52
C LEU A 741 -14.51 -18.43 -0.87
N LEU A 742 -13.71 -18.19 0.18
CA LEU A 742 -13.54 -16.85 0.77
C LEU A 742 -12.98 -15.87 -0.25
N SER A 743 -11.93 -16.26 -0.98
CA SER A 743 -11.34 -15.42 -2.03
C SER A 743 -12.37 -15.10 -3.11
N ALA A 744 -13.16 -16.08 -3.55
CA ALA A 744 -14.23 -15.87 -4.53
C ALA A 744 -15.34 -14.93 -4.03
N LEU A 745 -15.66 -14.97 -2.73
CA LEU A 745 -16.59 -14.02 -2.13
C LEU A 745 -16.00 -12.60 -2.11
N LEU A 746 -14.72 -12.46 -1.75
CA LEU A 746 -14.07 -11.15 -1.54
C LEU A 746 -13.68 -10.45 -2.85
N HIS A 747 -13.30 -11.20 -3.88
CA HIS A 747 -12.89 -10.67 -5.18
C HIS A 747 -14.02 -9.96 -5.93
N LYS A 748 -13.64 -9.02 -6.82
CA LYS A 748 -14.56 -8.45 -7.82
C LYS A 748 -15.16 -9.58 -8.69
N PRO A 749 -16.41 -9.45 -9.18
CA PRO A 749 -17.08 -10.55 -9.87
C PRO A 749 -16.33 -11.13 -11.09
N HIS A 750 -15.62 -10.29 -11.86
CA HIS A 750 -14.82 -10.76 -13.00
C HIS A 750 -13.53 -11.50 -12.59
N ASN A 751 -13.02 -11.25 -11.38
CA ASN A 751 -11.82 -11.90 -10.84
C ASN A 751 -12.08 -13.29 -10.24
N VAL A 752 -13.34 -13.67 -10.03
CA VAL A 752 -13.69 -14.98 -9.45
C VAL A 752 -13.15 -16.14 -10.29
N LEU A 753 -13.13 -16.00 -11.62
CA LEU A 753 -12.55 -16.99 -12.54
C LEU A 753 -11.06 -17.26 -12.25
N LEU A 754 -10.32 -16.25 -11.77
CA LEU A 754 -8.88 -16.35 -11.49
C LEU A 754 -8.59 -17.28 -10.32
N VAL A 755 -9.50 -17.43 -9.37
CA VAL A 755 -9.34 -18.37 -8.25
C VAL A 755 -9.31 -19.81 -8.78
N GLY A 756 -10.27 -20.18 -9.64
CA GLY A 756 -10.27 -21.48 -10.29
C GLY A 756 -9.08 -21.67 -11.23
N ALA A 757 -8.69 -20.63 -11.97
CA ALA A 757 -7.51 -20.68 -12.85
C ALA A 757 -6.21 -20.94 -12.05
N LEU A 758 -6.05 -20.36 -10.86
CA LEU A 758 -4.89 -20.63 -10.00
C LEU A 758 -4.80 -22.10 -9.60
N LEU A 759 -5.92 -22.71 -9.17
CA LEU A 759 -5.97 -24.13 -8.81
C LEU A 759 -5.61 -25.01 -10.02
N ALA A 760 -6.13 -24.67 -11.20
CA ALA A 760 -5.83 -25.37 -12.44
C ALA A 760 -4.35 -25.25 -12.84
N THR A 761 -3.77 -24.05 -12.80
CA THR A 761 -2.35 -23.81 -13.14
C THR A 761 -1.42 -24.49 -12.15
N SER A 762 -1.73 -24.47 -10.84
CA SER A 762 -0.92 -25.17 -9.85
C SER A 762 -0.88 -26.67 -10.12
N ARG A 763 -2.05 -27.30 -10.37
CA ARG A 763 -2.13 -28.72 -10.72
C ARG A 763 -1.37 -29.02 -12.01
N PHE A 764 -1.56 -28.21 -13.05
CA PHE A 764 -0.85 -28.33 -14.32
C PHE A 764 0.66 -28.31 -14.10
N VAL A 765 1.19 -27.37 -13.32
CA VAL A 765 2.64 -27.27 -13.06
C VAL A 765 3.14 -28.44 -12.21
N ALA A 766 2.43 -28.78 -11.12
CA ALA A 766 2.86 -29.82 -10.18
C ALA A 766 2.90 -31.21 -10.82
N GLU A 767 1.84 -31.63 -11.53
CA GLU A 767 1.78 -32.95 -12.17
C GLU A 767 2.90 -33.14 -13.20
N ARG A 768 3.28 -32.07 -13.90
CA ARG A 768 4.35 -32.11 -14.90
C ARG A 768 5.71 -32.21 -14.27
N ILE A 769 5.95 -31.45 -13.20
CA ILE A 769 7.18 -31.56 -12.41
C ILE A 769 7.35 -33.01 -11.92
N ASP A 770 6.28 -33.64 -11.44
CA ASP A 770 6.33 -35.03 -10.97
C ASP A 770 6.69 -36.04 -12.06
N ARG A 771 6.31 -35.77 -13.30
CA ARG A 771 6.60 -36.66 -14.44
C ARG A 771 8.02 -36.46 -15.02
N ILE A 772 8.59 -35.26 -14.90
CA ILE A 772 9.85 -34.92 -15.59
C ILE A 772 11.05 -34.72 -14.68
N ALA A 773 10.85 -34.54 -13.36
CA ALA A 773 11.95 -34.26 -12.45
C ALA A 773 12.90 -35.46 -12.36
N ASP A 774 14.21 -35.19 -12.50
CA ASP A 774 15.23 -36.23 -12.50
C ASP A 774 15.37 -36.93 -11.13
N ASP A 775 15.14 -36.19 -10.04
CA ASP A 775 15.15 -36.69 -8.67
C ASP A 775 14.17 -35.91 -7.75
N LYS A 776 13.99 -36.41 -6.52
CA LYS A 776 13.12 -35.79 -5.51
C LYS A 776 13.59 -34.40 -5.07
N HIS A 777 14.89 -34.12 -5.07
CA HIS A 777 15.42 -32.79 -4.72
C HIS A 777 15.08 -31.75 -5.80
N CYS A 778 15.19 -32.14 -7.07
CA CYS A 778 14.82 -31.35 -8.24
C CYS A 778 13.31 -31.11 -8.23
N SER A 779 12.48 -32.12 -7.97
CA SER A 779 11.03 -31.94 -7.83
C SER A 779 10.68 -30.89 -6.76
N ILE A 780 11.23 -31.01 -5.55
CA ILE A 780 10.98 -30.04 -4.47
C ILE A 780 11.45 -28.63 -4.87
N LEU A 781 12.65 -28.51 -5.46
CA LEU A 781 13.20 -27.23 -5.93
C LEU A 781 12.24 -26.56 -6.93
N LEU A 782 11.84 -27.31 -7.96
CA LEU A 782 10.95 -26.83 -9.01
C LEU A 782 9.59 -26.44 -8.43
N LYS A 783 8.99 -27.28 -7.58
CA LYS A 783 7.67 -26.99 -6.98
C LYS A 783 7.69 -25.74 -6.13
N VAL A 784 8.67 -25.59 -5.22
CA VAL A 784 8.75 -24.43 -4.32
C VAL A 784 8.88 -23.13 -5.11
N ILE A 785 9.80 -23.07 -6.08
CA ILE A 785 10.06 -21.81 -6.81
C ILE A 785 8.91 -21.50 -7.78
N THR A 786 8.40 -22.48 -8.51
CA THR A 786 7.28 -22.25 -9.44
C THR A 786 5.99 -21.85 -8.73
N HIS A 787 5.69 -22.40 -7.54
CA HIS A 787 4.52 -21.97 -6.77
C HIS A 787 4.72 -20.59 -6.15
N TYR A 788 5.94 -20.21 -5.76
CA TYR A 788 6.22 -18.82 -5.38
C TYR A 788 5.95 -17.85 -6.54
N TRP A 789 6.44 -18.17 -7.74
CA TRP A 789 6.20 -17.37 -8.95
C TRP A 789 4.73 -17.31 -9.32
N LEU A 790 4.02 -18.45 -9.24
CA LEU A 790 2.59 -18.55 -9.50
C LEU A 790 1.78 -17.65 -8.56
N GLY A 791 2.14 -17.63 -7.27
CA GLY A 791 1.53 -16.74 -6.28
C GLY A 791 1.69 -15.26 -6.66
N LYS A 792 2.90 -14.85 -7.08
CA LYS A 792 3.17 -13.49 -7.57
C LYS A 792 2.44 -13.20 -8.90
N THR A 793 2.39 -14.13 -9.84
CA THR A 793 1.65 -13.97 -11.09
C THR A 793 0.16 -13.73 -10.84
N PHE A 794 -0.47 -14.53 -9.98
CA PHE A 794 -1.89 -14.37 -9.68
C PHE A 794 -2.20 -13.15 -8.80
N TYR A 795 -1.27 -12.72 -7.95
CA TYR A 795 -1.35 -11.42 -7.28
C TYR A 795 -1.57 -10.29 -8.30
N PHE A 796 -0.78 -10.26 -9.37
CA PHE A 796 -0.92 -9.24 -10.42
C PHE A 796 -2.11 -9.51 -11.37
N TYR A 797 -2.42 -10.75 -11.73
CA TYR A 797 -3.62 -11.03 -12.54
C TYR A 797 -4.91 -10.53 -11.90
N GLN A 798 -4.98 -10.50 -10.58
CA GLN A 798 -6.12 -9.98 -9.81
C GLN A 798 -6.22 -8.44 -9.82
N GLY A 799 -5.28 -7.73 -10.45
CA GLY A 799 -5.26 -6.26 -10.53
C GLY A 799 -4.51 -5.57 -9.39
N ASN A 800 -3.87 -6.32 -8.49
CA ASN A 800 -3.03 -5.71 -7.46
C ASN A 800 -1.73 -5.17 -8.07
N SER A 801 -1.14 -4.14 -7.48
CA SER A 801 0.16 -3.59 -7.88
C SER A 801 1.03 -3.29 -6.65
N ASN A 802 2.18 -2.66 -6.86
CA ASN A 802 3.02 -2.17 -5.76
C ASN A 802 2.55 -0.80 -5.22
N SER A 803 1.40 -0.28 -5.69
CA SER A 803 0.82 1.00 -5.25
C SER A 803 -0.28 0.79 -4.22
N LEU A 804 -0.31 1.62 -3.16
CA LEU A 804 -1.37 1.60 -2.14
C LEU A 804 -2.76 1.81 -2.72
N ALA A 805 -2.88 2.52 -3.84
CA ALA A 805 -4.16 2.73 -4.53
C ALA A 805 -4.77 1.44 -5.08
N SER A 806 -3.98 0.36 -5.25
CA SER A 806 -4.49 -0.92 -5.74
C SER A 806 -5.25 -1.74 -4.68
N ILE A 807 -5.21 -1.33 -3.41
CA ILE A 807 -5.93 -2.02 -2.34
C ILE A 807 -7.45 -1.76 -2.48
N ASP A 808 -8.22 -2.81 -2.72
CA ASP A 808 -9.68 -2.72 -2.78
C ASP A 808 -10.29 -2.73 -1.38
N LEU A 809 -10.63 -1.54 -0.88
CA LEU A 809 -11.24 -1.38 0.44
C LEU A 809 -12.60 -2.07 0.55
N ASN A 810 -13.34 -2.25 -0.55
CA ASN A 810 -14.67 -2.87 -0.54
C ASN A 810 -14.62 -4.32 -0.06
N ALA A 811 -13.55 -5.04 -0.37
CA ALA A 811 -13.36 -6.41 0.08
C ALA A 811 -13.35 -6.51 1.61
N GLY A 812 -12.86 -5.47 2.30
CA GLY A 812 -12.85 -5.38 3.76
C GLY A 812 -14.25 -5.35 4.40
N TYR A 813 -15.27 -4.87 3.68
CA TYR A 813 -16.61 -4.61 4.21
C TYR A 813 -17.66 -5.63 3.78
N VAL A 814 -17.26 -6.74 3.14
CA VAL A 814 -18.23 -7.76 2.70
C VAL A 814 -18.99 -8.33 3.90
N GLY A 815 -20.29 -8.01 3.99
CA GLY A 815 -21.15 -8.44 5.09
C GLY A 815 -21.05 -7.63 6.38
N LEU A 816 -20.33 -6.50 6.38
CA LEU A 816 -20.19 -5.61 7.53
C LEU A 816 -20.99 -4.32 7.30
N ASN A 817 -21.68 -3.87 8.34
CA ASN A 817 -22.39 -2.58 8.33
C ASN A 817 -21.59 -1.45 9.00
N ASN A 818 -20.58 -1.80 9.80
CA ASN A 818 -19.72 -0.88 10.54
C ASN A 818 -18.26 -1.37 10.44
N PHE A 819 -17.31 -0.45 10.56
CA PHE A 819 -15.88 -0.71 10.62
C PHE A 819 -15.48 -1.52 11.86
N ASP A 820 -14.73 -2.60 11.62
CA ASP A 820 -14.02 -3.37 12.65
C ASP A 820 -12.60 -3.66 12.14
N MET A 821 -11.59 -3.12 12.82
CA MET A 821 -10.20 -3.14 12.36
C MET A 821 -9.69 -4.57 12.12
N LEU A 822 -10.05 -5.53 12.98
CA LEU A 822 -9.55 -6.91 12.88
C LEU A 822 -10.18 -7.64 11.70
N ARG A 823 -11.50 -7.53 11.52
CA ARG A 823 -12.23 -8.19 10.41
C ARG A 823 -11.87 -7.57 9.07
N VAL A 824 -11.87 -6.24 8.99
CA VAL A 824 -11.49 -5.51 7.76
C VAL A 824 -10.05 -5.82 7.38
N GLY A 825 -9.12 -5.77 8.35
CA GLY A 825 -7.71 -6.12 8.11
C GLY A 825 -7.53 -7.56 7.63
N LEU A 826 -8.26 -8.51 8.20
CA LEU A 826 -8.24 -9.92 7.76
C LEU A 826 -8.78 -10.09 6.34
N PHE A 827 -9.92 -9.48 6.02
CA PHE A 827 -10.53 -9.59 4.68
C PHE A 827 -9.67 -8.91 3.61
N LEU A 828 -9.09 -7.74 3.89
CA LEU A 828 -8.14 -7.09 2.98
C LEU A 828 -6.89 -7.96 2.76
N THR A 829 -6.36 -8.56 3.83
CA THR A 829 -5.22 -9.48 3.72
C THR A 829 -5.55 -10.68 2.84
N LEU A 830 -6.71 -11.31 3.08
CA LEU A 830 -7.17 -12.46 2.30
C LEU A 830 -7.45 -12.09 0.84
N HIS A 831 -8.00 -10.91 0.57
CA HIS A 831 -8.24 -10.43 -0.78
C HIS A 831 -6.92 -10.14 -1.53
N THR A 832 -6.12 -9.20 -1.02
CA THR A 832 -4.90 -8.69 -1.66
C THR A 832 -3.84 -9.77 -1.81
N PHE A 833 -3.69 -10.68 -0.84
CA PHE A 833 -2.69 -11.75 -0.88
C PHE A 833 -3.30 -13.14 -1.16
N SER A 834 -4.53 -13.22 -1.68
CA SER A 834 -5.18 -14.51 -2.02
C SER A 834 -4.32 -15.39 -2.91
N GLY A 835 -3.71 -14.84 -3.97
CA GLY A 835 -2.83 -15.58 -4.89
C GLY A 835 -1.64 -16.24 -4.18
N PRO A 836 -0.77 -15.48 -3.49
CA PRO A 836 0.33 -16.03 -2.70
C PRO A 836 -0.11 -17.02 -1.61
N ILE A 837 -1.19 -16.75 -0.88
CA ILE A 837 -1.71 -17.63 0.18
C ILE A 837 -2.18 -18.97 -0.41
N LEU A 838 -3.03 -18.92 -1.45
CA LEU A 838 -3.55 -20.13 -2.10
C LEU A 838 -2.43 -20.93 -2.77
N SER A 839 -1.49 -20.27 -3.46
CA SER A 839 -0.37 -20.94 -4.11
C SER A 839 0.52 -21.68 -3.12
N PHE A 840 0.76 -21.09 -1.93
CA PHE A 840 1.48 -21.77 -0.86
C PHE A 840 0.73 -22.98 -0.28
N LEU A 841 -0.57 -22.85 -0.05
CA LEU A 841 -1.38 -23.99 0.43
C LEU A 841 -1.40 -25.12 -0.60
N LEU A 842 -1.49 -24.80 -1.89
CA LEU A 842 -1.41 -25.76 -2.99
C LEU A 842 -0.03 -26.42 -3.07
N LEU A 843 1.06 -25.68 -2.86
CA LEU A 843 2.41 -26.24 -2.75
C LEU A 843 2.49 -27.31 -1.64
N LEU A 844 1.95 -27.00 -0.44
CA LEU A 844 1.90 -27.96 0.66
C LEU A 844 1.08 -29.20 0.27
N HIS A 845 -0.09 -29.02 -0.33
CA HIS A 845 -0.93 -30.12 -0.80
C HIS A 845 -0.16 -31.08 -1.72
N HIS A 846 0.53 -30.56 -2.73
CA HIS A 846 1.29 -31.37 -3.68
C HIS A 846 2.45 -32.12 -2.99
N ILE A 847 3.16 -31.48 -2.07
CA ILE A 847 4.27 -32.10 -1.33
C ILE A 847 3.78 -33.21 -0.39
N PHE A 848 2.63 -33.04 0.25
CA PHE A 848 2.03 -34.09 1.07
C PHE A 848 1.54 -35.27 0.22
N SER A 849 0.90 -34.99 -0.93
CA SER A 849 0.43 -36.01 -1.87
C SER A 849 1.57 -36.87 -2.44
N ASP A 850 2.72 -36.27 -2.78
CA ASP A 850 3.89 -37.02 -3.28
C ASP A 850 4.44 -38.00 -2.25
N ASN A 851 4.53 -37.55 -0.98
CA ASN A 851 5.01 -38.39 0.09
C ASN A 851 4.14 -39.63 0.31
N GLU A 852 2.84 -39.59 -0.04
CA GLU A 852 1.97 -40.77 0.00
C GLU A 852 2.27 -41.78 -1.12
N ARG A 853 2.65 -41.30 -2.32
CA ARG A 853 3.02 -42.16 -3.45
C ARG A 853 4.35 -42.87 -3.19
N ASP A 854 5.30 -42.16 -2.60
CA ASP A 854 6.66 -42.65 -2.32
C ASP A 854 6.73 -43.68 -1.18
N VAL A 855 5.81 -43.70 -0.21
CA VAL A 855 5.80 -44.71 0.88
C VAL A 855 5.70 -46.15 0.34
N LYS A 856 5.34 -46.35 -0.94
CA LYS A 856 5.32 -47.66 -1.61
C LYS A 856 6.65 -48.08 -2.24
N HIS A 857 7.64 -47.20 -2.36
CA HIS A 857 8.96 -47.46 -2.95
C HIS A 857 10.10 -46.98 -2.02
N LEU A 858 11.29 -47.61 -2.11
CA LEU A 858 12.41 -47.47 -1.16
C LEU A 858 12.70 -46.03 -0.66
N PRO A 859 13.08 -45.81 0.62
CA PRO A 859 13.17 -44.49 1.20
C PRO A 859 14.48 -43.80 0.81
N VAL A 860 14.43 -42.88 -0.15
CA VAL A 860 15.47 -41.85 -0.24
C VAL A 860 15.23 -40.86 0.90
N VAL A 861 16.12 -40.87 1.90
CA VAL A 861 16.08 -40.01 3.10
C VAL A 861 16.38 -38.57 2.69
N THR A 862 15.41 -37.88 2.11
CA THR A 862 15.49 -36.44 1.81
C THR A 862 14.73 -35.66 2.88
N ASN A 863 15.41 -34.71 3.55
CA ASN A 863 14.79 -33.86 4.56
C ASN A 863 13.97 -32.74 3.89
N VAL A 864 12.75 -33.08 3.43
CA VAL A 864 11.83 -32.18 2.72
C VAL A 864 11.62 -30.86 3.46
N ARG A 865 11.44 -30.93 4.79
CA ARG A 865 11.22 -29.77 5.65
C ARG A 865 12.38 -28.79 5.60
N GLU A 866 13.60 -29.29 5.79
CA GLU A 866 14.81 -28.48 5.76
C GLU A 866 14.99 -27.81 4.39
N ARG A 867 14.81 -28.57 3.30
CA ARG A 867 14.96 -28.04 1.94
C ARG A 867 13.93 -26.95 1.63
N MET A 868 12.66 -27.15 2.00
CA MET A 868 11.63 -26.11 1.84
C MET A 868 11.97 -24.85 2.60
N LEU A 869 12.32 -24.96 3.88
CA LEU A 869 12.68 -23.81 4.72
C LEU A 869 13.85 -23.03 4.12
N THR A 870 14.91 -23.73 3.69
CA THR A 870 16.08 -23.08 3.08
C THR A 870 15.74 -22.41 1.75
N LEU A 871 14.93 -23.04 0.89
CA LEU A 871 14.50 -22.45 -0.38
C LEU A 871 13.61 -21.22 -0.17
N THR A 872 12.63 -21.30 0.73
CA THR A 872 11.78 -20.16 1.09
C THR A 872 12.62 -19.01 1.65
N ASN A 873 13.60 -19.31 2.50
CA ASN A 873 14.53 -18.30 2.99
C ASN A 873 15.28 -17.60 1.85
N VAL A 874 15.83 -18.35 0.89
CA VAL A 874 16.54 -17.77 -0.26
C VAL A 874 15.62 -16.87 -1.08
N LEU A 875 14.40 -17.34 -1.38
CA LEU A 875 13.43 -16.60 -2.20
C LEU A 875 12.97 -15.27 -1.58
N ILE A 876 13.00 -15.15 -0.25
CA ILE A 876 12.56 -13.94 0.46
C ILE A 876 13.74 -13.06 0.86
N THR A 877 14.75 -13.64 1.52
CA THR A 877 15.85 -12.87 2.09
C THR A 877 16.78 -12.31 1.03
N VAL A 878 17.03 -13.01 -0.08
CA VAL A 878 17.95 -12.51 -1.12
C VAL A 878 17.35 -11.30 -1.87
N PRO A 879 16.15 -11.37 -2.47
CA PRO A 879 15.55 -10.20 -3.11
C PRO A 879 15.25 -9.07 -2.11
N GLY A 880 14.80 -9.41 -0.90
CA GLY A 880 14.53 -8.43 0.15
C GLY A 880 15.78 -7.65 0.57
N SER A 881 16.89 -8.35 0.85
CA SER A 881 18.18 -7.72 1.20
C SER A 881 18.76 -6.87 0.07
N PHE A 882 18.62 -7.34 -1.18
CA PHE A 882 19.03 -6.56 -2.34
C PHE A 882 18.18 -5.29 -2.47
N PHE A 883 16.86 -5.41 -2.34
CA PHE A 883 15.95 -4.28 -2.51
C PHE A 883 16.11 -3.21 -1.43
N ILE A 884 16.28 -3.58 -0.16
CA ILE A 884 16.56 -2.59 0.89
C ILE A 884 17.93 -1.90 0.68
N THR A 885 18.90 -2.60 0.07
CA THR A 885 20.20 -2.02 -0.29
C THR A 885 20.02 -0.99 -1.41
N VAL A 886 19.26 -1.35 -2.46
CA VAL A 886 18.88 -0.42 -3.53
C VAL A 886 18.13 0.79 -2.98
N ALA A 887 17.14 0.58 -2.12
CA ALA A 887 16.38 1.65 -1.49
C ALA A 887 17.27 2.55 -0.61
N THR A 888 18.26 1.99 0.08
CA THR A 888 19.25 2.77 0.86
C THR A 888 20.07 3.70 -0.03
N VAL A 889 20.52 3.18 -1.19
CA VAL A 889 21.29 3.96 -2.17
C VAL A 889 20.41 5.01 -2.85
N LEU A 890 19.17 4.65 -3.21
CA LEU A 890 18.20 5.50 -3.92
C LEU A 890 17.26 6.28 -2.99
N ARG A 891 17.56 6.40 -1.69
CA ARG A 891 16.69 7.07 -0.71
C ARG A 891 16.41 8.55 -1.04
N ASP A 892 17.35 9.21 -1.71
CA ASP A 892 17.25 10.62 -2.10
C ASP A 892 16.72 10.77 -3.55
N HIS A 893 16.32 9.67 -4.19
CA HIS A 893 15.77 9.65 -5.55
C HIS A 893 14.34 10.20 -5.59
N ILE A 894 13.94 10.82 -6.71
CA ILE A 894 12.61 11.41 -6.90
C ILE A 894 11.45 10.42 -6.69
N PHE A 895 11.68 9.13 -6.95
CA PHE A 895 10.69 8.05 -6.81
C PHE A 895 10.78 7.29 -5.47
N ALA A 896 11.56 7.78 -4.50
CA ALA A 896 11.67 7.18 -3.17
C ALA A 896 10.31 6.98 -2.50
N TRP A 897 9.41 7.97 -2.63
CA TRP A 897 8.09 7.96 -2.00
C TRP A 897 6.99 7.34 -2.84
N THR A 898 7.09 7.41 -4.16
CA THR A 898 6.02 6.96 -5.06
C THR A 898 6.16 5.50 -5.47
N VAL A 899 7.39 4.97 -5.50
CA VAL A 899 7.67 3.60 -5.98
C VAL A 899 8.31 2.75 -4.89
N PHE A 900 9.46 3.21 -4.36
CA PHE A 900 10.25 2.38 -3.43
C PHE A 900 9.56 2.21 -2.07
N SER A 901 9.01 3.29 -1.51
CA SER A 901 8.33 3.30 -0.22
C SER A 901 7.10 2.37 -0.17
N PRO A 902 6.13 2.46 -1.11
CA PRO A 902 5.04 1.48 -1.21
C PRO A 902 5.55 0.05 -1.32
N LYS A 903 6.51 -0.21 -2.21
CA LYS A 903 7.08 -1.55 -2.40
C LYS A 903 7.70 -2.11 -1.12
N ILE A 904 8.41 -1.29 -0.34
CA ILE A 904 8.96 -1.68 0.97
C ILE A 904 7.84 -2.15 1.91
N ILE A 905 6.71 -1.45 1.97
CA ILE A 905 5.55 -1.87 2.79
C ILE A 905 5.03 -3.22 2.33
N TYR A 906 4.79 -3.40 1.03
CA TYR A 906 4.26 -4.65 0.48
C TYR A 906 5.20 -5.83 0.73
N GLU A 907 6.52 -5.63 0.55
CA GLU A 907 7.52 -6.66 0.86
C GLU A 907 7.60 -6.94 2.35
N TYR A 908 7.57 -5.91 3.20
CA TYR A 908 7.55 -6.08 4.66
C TYR A 908 6.35 -6.90 5.12
N PHE A 909 5.15 -6.61 4.60
CA PHE A 909 3.95 -7.39 4.89
C PHE A 909 4.03 -8.81 4.32
N THR A 910 4.60 -8.98 3.13
CA THR A 910 4.84 -10.31 2.53
C THR A 910 5.77 -11.15 3.42
N VAL A 911 6.81 -10.57 4.03
CA VAL A 911 7.70 -11.28 4.96
C VAL A 911 6.96 -11.77 6.20
N TRP A 912 6.03 -10.96 6.74
CA TRP A 912 5.15 -11.40 7.84
C TRP A 912 4.23 -12.55 7.43
N LEU A 913 3.63 -12.49 6.24
CA LEU A 913 2.83 -13.60 5.72
C LEU A 913 3.67 -14.87 5.55
N VAL A 914 4.88 -14.75 5.02
CA VAL A 914 5.78 -15.90 4.84
C VAL A 914 6.31 -16.41 6.18
N LEU A 915 6.39 -15.59 7.23
CA LEU A 915 6.69 -16.10 8.58
C LEU A 915 5.65 -17.14 9.02
N ILE A 916 4.36 -16.88 8.78
CA ILE A 916 3.28 -17.84 9.08
C ILE A 916 3.50 -19.13 8.27
N GLN A 917 3.87 -19.01 6.99
CA GLN A 917 4.17 -20.14 6.13
C GLN A 917 5.37 -20.97 6.62
N VAL A 918 6.46 -20.30 7.02
CA VAL A 918 7.66 -20.91 7.62
C VAL A 918 7.31 -21.67 8.89
N MET A 919 6.48 -21.09 9.77
CA MET A 919 6.01 -21.75 10.99
C MET A 919 5.14 -22.97 10.69
N LEU A 920 4.24 -22.89 9.70
CA LEU A 920 3.43 -24.03 9.25
C LEU A 920 4.31 -25.16 8.71
N VAL A 921 5.30 -24.87 7.86
CA VAL A 921 6.27 -25.85 7.35
C VAL A 921 7.05 -26.49 8.50
N TRP A 922 7.50 -25.70 9.48
CA TRP A 922 8.32 -26.19 10.59
C TRP A 922 7.54 -27.08 11.56
N LEU A 923 6.27 -26.76 11.82
CA LEU A 923 5.38 -27.49 12.73
C LEU A 923 4.78 -28.75 12.10
N LEU A 924 4.41 -28.69 10.81
CA LEU A 924 3.57 -29.71 10.17
C LEU A 924 4.35 -30.75 9.38
N LEU A 925 5.54 -30.42 8.85
CA LEU A 925 6.36 -31.43 8.17
C LEU A 925 7.18 -32.26 9.17
N PRO A 926 7.27 -33.59 8.98
CA PRO A 926 7.97 -34.46 9.92
C PRO A 926 9.48 -34.20 9.97
N LYS A 927 10.07 -34.45 11.15
CA LYS A 927 11.49 -34.20 11.44
C LYS A 927 12.45 -35.17 10.74
N LYS A 928 12.02 -36.40 10.46
CA LYS A 928 12.68 -37.47 9.67
C LYS A 928 11.62 -38.50 9.27
N SER A 929 11.69 -39.11 8.09
CA SER A 929 11.12 -40.46 7.94
C SER A 929 12.05 -41.40 8.69
N CYS A 930 11.82 -41.58 9.99
CA CYS A 930 12.38 -42.75 10.66
C CYS A 930 11.76 -43.95 9.96
N ALA A 931 12.55 -44.65 9.15
CA ALA A 931 12.31 -46.08 8.98
C ALA A 931 12.28 -46.64 10.39
N SER A 932 11.10 -46.98 10.87
CA SER A 932 10.97 -47.94 11.97
C SER A 932 11.66 -49.20 11.48
N VAL A 933 12.79 -49.52 12.11
CA VAL A 933 13.46 -50.82 11.97
C VAL A 933 12.47 -51.93 12.28
#